data_AF-A0A7S2LG75-F1
#
_entry.id   AF-A0A7S2LG75-F1
#
_cell.length_a   1.000
_cell.length_b   1.000
_cell.length_c   1.000
_cell.angle_alpha   90.00
_cell.angle_beta   90.00
_cell.angle_gamma   90.00
#
_symmetry.space_group_name_H-M   'P 1'
#
loop_
_entity.id
_entity.type
_entity.pdbx_description
1 polymer ?
#
loop_
_entity_poly.entity_id
_entity_poly.type
_entity_poly.pdbx_seq_one_letter_code
_entity_poly.pdbx_strand_id
1 'polypeptide(L)'
;TLLRALVLVALGRLREASAFTLHAVESRPTKYTDVLTGEVSYREPVDARQQRLSKTGRNPDLDSSIPMSKFQYIGCFYHSMDITTSVIDGYYRDPNECIAECMSQEKYENTSSYELLVLVHNAPEAGRCGCALKYQIGDFDESPEEDGKCTYRCQDFLNPYCGGIGDHWGLYMEYDKRSMAAQGAYDPWRYVFYTIVVIKEQHIGGGYPDDGVLPERYYLHAVDIDNGLAQFQYQIPLKGGILYGLQYDIDSTRLVALHTYDLVGRVRGDLDWQYKLATILVNTTNQFRPYMQLEVAEIELTTPRQAVPEESIVSDRYLAYSGASAIFSKEVDCYVFTQSQWAATKPLMKDRVYMVRIPDGYIIKEEAVDFKIMSLYANEMYGDLTALGPRLEASVQGGQQTYVYLARIYRSFIEARTLVDWTYNPLNPERLAEPTMMSDWPIMPGVVASEHLFNKSAIAYRMRTEDMPWGVITVAEVNIRPPYLQTSWCNASCQGTLDPNIPYAALFNREPGIPLSLKAPAPIQPARFNMDASAITVNFDRSTLQGARQVDLNGDLIPDQVDYEMQRDEPFDCAELFSEESTWKLGQWPDTQCLWRSNSEVRINIGLVNISVGDSIFLLQDALYAVPVGGQWSPAASGGVQVAAPDPLEEPVIIPTGSRKIDQCTPVRLEVDSDLDGGLAIWNWQWIEGTEGAPNPE
;
A
#
# COMPACT_ATOMS: atom_id res chain seq x y z
N THR A 1 -2.94 -31.82 34.08
CA THR A 1 -2.81 -32.03 32.62
C THR A 1 -3.77 -31.18 31.81
N LEU A 2 -5.06 -31.06 32.19
CA LEU A 2 -6.02 -30.14 31.55
C LEU A 2 -5.61 -28.66 31.54
N LEU A 3 -4.95 -28.17 32.61
CA LEU A 3 -4.53 -26.77 32.70
C LEU A 3 -3.39 -26.39 31.73
N ARG A 4 -2.57 -27.36 31.27
CA ARG A 4 -1.51 -27.11 30.27
C ARG A 4 -2.06 -27.06 28.84
N ALA A 5 -3.14 -27.78 28.56
CA ALA A 5 -3.80 -27.76 27.24
C ALA A 5 -4.57 -26.45 27.01
N LEU A 6 -5.22 -25.91 28.03
CA LEU A 6 -5.92 -24.61 27.94
C LEU A 6 -4.96 -23.42 27.75
N VAL A 7 -3.77 -23.47 28.36
CA VAL A 7 -2.73 -22.45 28.15
C VAL A 7 -2.10 -22.57 26.75
N LEU A 8 -1.94 -23.79 26.22
CA LEU A 8 -1.43 -24.01 24.86
C LEU A 8 -2.44 -23.64 23.76
N VAL A 9 -3.75 -23.82 24.00
CA VAL A 9 -4.81 -23.39 23.06
C VAL A 9 -5.05 -21.88 23.14
N ALA A 10 -4.93 -21.27 24.32
CA ALA A 10 -4.96 -19.81 24.45
C ALA A 10 -3.72 -19.14 23.83
N LEU A 11 -2.53 -19.74 23.95
CA LEU A 11 -1.31 -19.29 23.25
C LEU A 11 -1.32 -19.60 21.75
N GLY A 12 -2.03 -20.65 21.33
CA GLY A 12 -2.22 -21.01 19.93
C GLY A 12 -3.19 -20.10 19.19
N ARG A 13 -4.25 -19.61 19.86
CA ARG A 13 -5.22 -18.66 19.30
C ARG A 13 -4.81 -17.19 19.39
N LEU A 14 -3.85 -16.84 20.27
CA LEU A 14 -3.14 -15.55 20.21
C LEU A 14 -2.06 -15.50 19.11
N ARG A 15 -1.86 -16.61 18.38
CA ARG A 15 -0.90 -16.75 17.28
C ARG A 15 -1.55 -16.80 15.90
N GLU A 16 -2.81 -16.39 15.76
CA GLU A 16 -3.23 -15.76 14.50
C GLU A 16 -2.51 -14.41 14.40
N ALA A 17 -1.26 -14.53 13.94
CA ALA A 17 -0.40 -13.43 13.63
C ALA A 17 -1.17 -12.46 12.74
N SER A 18 -1.36 -11.25 13.23
CA SER A 18 -1.53 -10.07 12.38
C SER A 18 -0.51 -10.15 11.25
N ALA A 19 -0.96 -10.51 10.05
CA ALA A 19 -0.08 -10.78 8.93
C ALA A 19 0.41 -9.44 8.37
N PHE A 20 1.55 -8.98 8.87
CA PHE A 20 2.29 -7.87 8.28
C PHE A 20 2.78 -8.31 6.88
N THR A 21 2.15 -7.81 5.81
CA THR A 21 2.48 -8.14 4.41
C THR A 21 3.34 -7.04 3.79
N LEU A 22 4.65 -7.19 3.87
CA LEU A 22 5.56 -6.23 3.25
C LEU A 22 5.69 -6.43 1.74
N HIS A 23 5.72 -5.31 1.04
CA HIS A 23 6.16 -5.22 -0.33
C HIS A 23 7.40 -4.32 -0.41
N ALA A 24 8.23 -4.61 -1.40
CA ALA A 24 9.36 -3.77 -1.76
C ALA A 24 9.14 -3.17 -3.14
N VAL A 25 9.37 -1.86 -3.27
CA VAL A 25 9.61 -1.23 -4.57
C VAL A 25 11.11 -1.19 -4.81
N GLU A 26 11.57 -2.09 -5.67
CA GLU A 26 12.96 -2.25 -6.03
C GLU A 26 13.33 -1.24 -7.11
N SER A 27 14.38 -0.44 -6.90
CA SER A 27 14.88 0.50 -7.92
C SER A 27 16.24 0.05 -8.41
N ARG A 28 16.34 -0.30 -9.70
CA ARG A 28 17.60 -0.71 -10.33
C ARG A 28 18.34 0.50 -10.91
N PRO A 29 19.66 0.62 -10.74
CA PRO A 29 20.39 1.77 -11.25
C PRO A 29 20.49 1.68 -12.77
N THR A 30 20.39 2.82 -13.44
CA THR A 30 20.55 2.96 -14.90
C THR A 30 21.97 2.68 -15.38
N LYS A 31 22.96 2.61 -14.47
CA LYS A 31 24.38 2.45 -14.81
C LYS A 31 25.06 1.46 -13.87
N TYR A 32 25.46 0.31 -14.40
CA TYR A 32 26.48 -0.54 -13.78
C TYR A 32 27.69 -0.50 -14.70
N THR A 33 28.81 0.01 -14.19
CA THR A 33 30.10 -0.19 -14.86
C THR A 33 30.61 -1.49 -14.30
N ASP A 34 30.71 -2.53 -15.13
CA ASP A 34 31.31 -3.77 -14.68
C ASP A 34 32.77 -3.48 -14.33
N VAL A 35 33.08 -3.51 -13.03
CA VAL A 35 34.38 -3.11 -12.48
C VAL A 35 35.49 -4.02 -12.99
N LEU A 36 35.16 -5.23 -13.49
CA LEU A 36 36.11 -6.19 -14.01
C LEU A 36 36.41 -6.01 -15.50
N THR A 37 35.47 -5.50 -16.29
CA THR A 37 35.61 -5.38 -17.75
C THR A 37 35.74 -3.94 -18.23
N GLY A 38 35.36 -2.96 -17.41
CA GLY A 38 35.35 -1.55 -17.78
C GLY A 38 34.27 -1.18 -18.81
N GLU A 39 33.43 -2.13 -19.22
CA GLU A 39 32.32 -1.86 -20.13
C GLU A 39 31.21 -1.07 -19.42
N VAL A 40 30.88 0.08 -20.00
CA VAL A 40 29.73 0.88 -19.61
C VAL A 40 28.53 0.36 -20.40
N SER A 41 27.73 -0.48 -19.77
CA SER A 41 26.41 -0.86 -20.28
C SER A 41 25.43 0.30 -20.03
N TYR A 42 24.93 0.92 -21.10
CA TYR A 42 23.81 1.86 -21.02
C TYR A 42 22.54 1.01 -20.94
N ARG A 43 21.95 0.90 -19.74
CA ARG A 43 20.63 0.30 -19.58
C ARG A 43 19.56 1.36 -19.42
N GLU A 44 18.36 0.95 -19.84
CA GLU A 44 17.06 1.60 -19.78
C GLU A 44 16.79 2.36 -18.46
N PRO A 45 15.83 3.30 -18.44
CA PRO A 45 15.39 3.98 -17.22
C PRO A 45 15.16 3.01 -16.06
N VAL A 46 15.35 3.51 -14.83
CA VAL A 46 15.24 2.74 -13.58
C VAL A 46 14.02 1.82 -13.61
N ASP A 47 14.25 0.52 -13.74
CA ASP A 47 13.22 -0.51 -13.58
C ASP A 47 12.75 -0.47 -12.13
N ALA A 48 11.52 0.00 -11.93
CA ALA A 48 10.81 -0.14 -10.67
C ALA A 48 9.97 -1.42 -10.75
N ARG A 49 10.21 -2.33 -9.81
CA ARG A 49 9.43 -3.55 -9.67
C ARG A 49 8.90 -3.67 -8.26
N GLN A 50 7.64 -4.06 -8.15
CA GLN A 50 7.08 -4.45 -6.88
C GLN A 50 7.33 -5.93 -6.63
N GLN A 51 7.93 -6.25 -5.50
CA GLN A 51 8.09 -7.62 -5.04
C GLN A 51 7.35 -7.83 -3.73
N ARG A 52 6.56 -8.91 -3.64
CA ARG A 52 5.99 -9.36 -2.37
C ARG A 52 7.06 -10.10 -1.58
N LEU A 53 7.24 -9.74 -0.31
CA LEU A 53 8.27 -10.35 0.51
C LEU A 53 7.74 -11.53 1.33
N SER A 54 8.58 -12.54 1.53
CA SER A 54 8.29 -13.71 2.35
C SER A 54 9.11 -13.70 3.65
N LYS A 55 8.51 -14.16 4.75
CA LYS A 55 9.17 -14.28 6.06
C LYS A 55 10.23 -15.39 6.13
N THR A 56 10.35 -16.22 5.09
CA THR A 56 11.28 -17.36 5.03
C THR A 56 12.52 -17.07 4.17
N GLY A 57 12.73 -15.82 3.73
CA GLY A 57 13.79 -15.44 2.78
C GLY A 57 13.31 -15.41 1.33
N ARG A 58 14.24 -15.26 0.37
CA ARG A 58 13.93 -15.33 -1.06
C ARG A 58 13.54 -16.75 -1.45
N ASN A 59 12.32 -16.92 -1.94
CA ASN A 59 11.92 -18.09 -2.71
C ASN A 59 11.78 -17.64 -4.18
N PRO A 60 12.72 -18.02 -5.07
CA PRO A 60 12.68 -17.60 -6.48
C PRO A 60 11.43 -18.11 -7.22
N ASP A 61 10.80 -19.18 -6.72
CA ASP A 61 9.58 -19.75 -7.32
C ASP A 61 8.32 -18.94 -6.96
N LEU A 62 8.41 -17.95 -6.07
CA LEU A 62 7.31 -17.08 -5.62
C LEU A 62 7.46 -15.62 -6.11
N ASP A 63 8.39 -15.33 -7.01
CA ASP A 63 8.66 -13.96 -7.50
C ASP A 63 7.56 -13.45 -8.45
N SER A 64 6.46 -12.94 -7.89
CA SER A 64 5.33 -12.37 -8.63
C SER A 64 5.58 -10.91 -9.04
N SER A 65 6.80 -10.56 -9.47
CA SER A 65 7.18 -9.15 -9.62
C SER A 65 6.31 -8.40 -10.63
N ILE A 66 5.69 -7.30 -10.21
CA ILE A 66 4.91 -6.44 -11.12
C ILE A 66 5.81 -5.30 -11.60
N PRO A 67 6.02 -5.13 -12.93
CA PRO A 67 6.74 -3.98 -13.46
C PRO A 67 5.89 -2.72 -13.33
N MET A 68 6.45 -1.66 -12.76
CA MET A 68 5.79 -0.36 -12.68
C MET A 68 6.00 0.42 -13.98
N SER A 69 4.97 1.11 -14.44
CA SER A 69 5.00 1.94 -15.63
C SER A 69 6.06 3.03 -15.50
N LYS A 70 6.70 3.35 -16.63
CA LYS A 70 7.73 4.38 -16.74
C LYS A 70 7.20 5.66 -17.37
N PHE A 71 5.98 5.64 -17.89
CA PHE A 71 5.41 6.73 -18.69
C PHE A 71 4.85 7.84 -17.81
N GLN A 72 5.32 9.06 -18.06
CA GLN A 72 4.94 10.29 -17.39
C GLN A 72 4.22 11.20 -18.40
N TYR A 73 3.12 11.81 -17.97
CA TYR A 73 2.52 12.91 -18.74
C TYR A 73 3.42 14.15 -18.66
N ILE A 74 3.73 14.73 -19.81
CA ILE A 74 4.68 15.85 -19.94
C ILE A 74 3.96 17.18 -20.03
N GLY A 75 2.87 17.21 -20.78
CA GLY A 75 2.13 18.42 -21.09
C GLY A 75 1.35 18.30 -22.39
N CYS A 76 0.79 19.43 -22.80
CA CYS A 76 0.16 19.62 -24.09
C CYS A 76 1.19 20.05 -25.13
N PHE A 77 1.11 19.49 -26.35
CA PHE A 77 2.00 19.83 -27.46
C PHE A 77 1.22 19.95 -28.76
N TYR A 78 1.70 20.81 -29.67
CA TYR A 78 1.14 20.97 -31.00
C TYR A 78 1.90 20.17 -32.05
N HIS A 79 1.20 19.36 -32.85
CA HIS A 79 1.78 18.63 -33.99
C HIS A 79 0.71 18.15 -35.00
N SER A 80 1.07 18.13 -36.29
CA SER A 80 0.18 17.66 -37.37
C SER A 80 -0.49 16.32 -37.06
N MET A 81 -1.79 16.23 -37.35
CA MET A 81 -2.60 15.01 -37.24
C MET A 81 -2.09 13.83 -38.09
N ASP A 82 -1.22 14.08 -39.06
CA ASP A 82 -0.61 13.03 -39.89
C ASP A 82 0.23 12.04 -39.08
N ILE A 83 0.63 12.39 -37.84
CA ILE A 83 1.36 11.51 -36.92
C ILE A 83 0.49 10.39 -36.33
N THR A 84 -0.83 10.44 -36.54
CA THR A 84 -1.78 9.45 -36.05
C THR A 84 -1.46 8.06 -36.62
N THR A 85 -1.27 7.08 -35.75
CA THR A 85 -1.06 5.69 -36.15
C THR A 85 -2.35 4.88 -36.11
N SER A 86 -3.30 5.26 -35.26
CA SER A 86 -4.63 4.63 -35.20
C SER A 86 -5.72 5.58 -34.75
N VAL A 87 -6.96 5.22 -35.14
CA VAL A 87 -8.18 5.98 -34.87
C VAL A 87 -9.27 5.00 -34.44
N ILE A 88 -9.97 5.31 -33.35
CA ILE A 88 -11.17 4.61 -32.90
C ILE A 88 -12.34 5.59 -32.89
N ASP A 89 -13.36 5.31 -33.68
CA ASP A 89 -14.54 6.17 -33.80
C ASP A 89 -15.41 6.10 -32.54
N GLY A 90 -15.86 7.26 -32.04
CA GLY A 90 -16.81 7.36 -30.94
C GLY A 90 -16.32 6.90 -29.57
N TYR A 91 -15.01 6.66 -29.39
CA TYR A 91 -14.41 6.23 -28.12
C TYR A 91 -13.29 7.16 -27.68
N TYR A 92 -13.23 7.48 -26.38
CA TYR A 92 -12.09 8.15 -25.76
C TYR A 92 -10.98 7.11 -25.54
N ARG A 93 -9.74 7.39 -25.97
CA ARG A 93 -8.60 6.49 -25.72
C ARG A 93 -8.07 6.66 -24.29
N ASP A 94 -7.81 5.54 -23.62
CA ASP A 94 -6.92 5.50 -22.45
C ASP A 94 -5.45 5.64 -22.91
N PRO A 95 -4.66 6.56 -22.34
CA PRO A 95 -3.22 6.63 -22.56
C PRO A 95 -2.48 5.30 -22.36
N ASN A 96 -2.84 4.48 -21.37
CA ASN A 96 -2.19 3.17 -21.16
C ASN A 96 -2.43 2.23 -22.36
N GLU A 97 -3.63 2.24 -22.95
CA GLU A 97 -3.92 1.49 -24.18
C GLU A 97 -3.11 2.01 -25.37
N CYS A 98 -3.02 3.33 -25.53
CA CYS A 98 -2.23 3.94 -26.61
C CYS A 98 -0.74 3.63 -26.46
N ILE A 99 -0.22 3.62 -25.22
CA ILE A 99 1.16 3.21 -24.92
C ILE A 99 1.38 1.75 -25.33
N ALA A 100 0.50 0.83 -24.91
CA ALA A 100 0.58 -0.58 -25.28
C ALA A 100 0.52 -0.78 -26.80
N GLU A 101 -0.34 -0.03 -27.48
CA GLU A 101 -0.45 -0.07 -28.93
C GLU A 101 0.84 0.41 -29.61
N CYS A 102 1.36 1.58 -29.23
CA CYS A 102 2.61 2.11 -29.78
C CYS A 102 3.79 1.15 -29.59
N MET A 103 3.87 0.47 -28.44
CA MET A 103 4.90 -0.54 -28.17
C MET A 103 4.72 -1.82 -29.01
N SER A 104 3.50 -2.13 -29.45
CA SER A 104 3.19 -3.33 -30.25
C SER A 104 3.39 -3.16 -31.76
N GLN A 105 3.61 -1.94 -32.25
CA GLN A 105 3.77 -1.71 -33.69
C GLN A 105 5.12 -2.24 -34.20
N GLU A 106 5.12 -2.98 -35.31
CA GLU A 106 6.35 -3.52 -35.94
C GLU A 106 7.43 -2.45 -36.15
N LYS A 107 7.02 -1.20 -36.44
CA LYS A 107 7.94 -0.05 -36.61
C LYS A 107 8.75 0.25 -35.34
N TYR A 108 8.19 -0.02 -34.17
CA TYR A 108 8.77 0.29 -32.86
C TYR A 108 9.11 -0.97 -32.05
N GLU A 109 8.80 -2.17 -32.54
CA GLU A 109 9.03 -3.46 -31.85
C GLU A 109 10.52 -3.70 -31.48
N ASN A 110 11.44 -3.18 -32.29
CA ASN A 110 12.89 -3.23 -32.02
C ASN A 110 13.44 -1.96 -31.38
N THR A 111 12.60 -0.96 -31.13
CA THR A 111 12.98 0.28 -30.48
C THR A 111 12.77 0.12 -28.99
N SER A 112 13.78 0.48 -28.23
CA SER A 112 13.65 0.54 -26.78
C SER A 112 12.60 1.56 -26.37
N SER A 113 11.75 1.21 -25.40
CA SER A 113 10.62 2.04 -24.96
C SER A 113 11.03 3.45 -24.49
N TYR A 114 12.29 3.65 -24.06
CA TYR A 114 12.82 4.96 -23.68
C TYR A 114 12.98 5.97 -24.83
N GLU A 115 12.95 5.50 -26.09
CA GLU A 115 12.97 6.37 -27.27
C GLU A 115 11.56 6.68 -27.78
N LEU A 116 10.51 6.15 -27.16
CA LEU A 116 9.14 6.31 -27.64
C LEU A 116 8.46 7.53 -27.00
N LEU A 117 7.80 8.31 -27.85
CA LEU A 117 6.84 9.34 -27.49
C LEU A 117 5.44 8.85 -27.85
N VAL A 118 4.51 8.98 -26.90
CA VAL A 118 3.13 8.57 -27.08
C VAL A 118 2.23 9.80 -27.01
N LEU A 119 1.37 9.95 -28.01
CA LEU A 119 0.54 11.11 -28.23
C LEU A 119 -0.92 10.66 -28.21
N VAL A 120 -1.74 11.29 -27.36
CA VAL A 120 -3.17 10.97 -27.26
C VAL A 120 -3.98 12.21 -27.64
N HIS A 121 -4.96 12.02 -28.53
CA HIS A 121 -5.91 13.04 -28.93
C HIS A 121 -7.32 12.48 -28.96
N ASN A 122 -8.16 12.89 -28.00
CA ASN A 122 -9.51 12.39 -27.83
C ASN A 122 -10.58 13.39 -28.29
N ALA A 123 -10.70 13.60 -29.60
CA ALA A 123 -11.81 14.38 -30.12
C ALA A 123 -13.15 13.67 -29.83
N PRO A 124 -14.26 14.40 -29.60
CA PRO A 124 -15.58 13.81 -29.36
C PRO A 124 -16.07 12.85 -30.45
N GLU A 125 -15.55 13.01 -31.67
CA GLU A 125 -15.90 12.22 -32.84
C GLU A 125 -14.99 10.98 -33.00
N ALA A 126 -13.72 11.08 -32.59
CA ALA A 126 -12.75 9.99 -32.73
C ALA A 126 -11.56 10.15 -31.77
N GLY A 127 -11.20 9.07 -31.09
CA GLY A 127 -9.98 8.94 -30.30
C GLY A 127 -8.80 8.51 -31.17
N ARG A 128 -7.71 9.26 -31.11
CA ARG A 128 -6.50 9.05 -31.91
C ARG A 128 -5.30 8.75 -31.02
N CYS A 129 -4.48 7.82 -31.50
CA CYS A 129 -3.19 7.49 -30.91
C CYS A 129 -2.09 7.79 -31.92
N GLY A 130 -1.04 8.48 -31.46
CA GLY A 130 0.14 8.82 -32.24
C GLY A 130 1.40 8.32 -31.54
N CYS A 131 2.38 7.89 -32.32
CA CYS A 131 3.63 7.33 -31.81
C CYS A 131 4.81 7.96 -32.56
N ALA A 132 5.75 8.55 -31.83
CA ALA A 132 6.94 9.20 -32.39
C ALA A 132 8.20 8.78 -31.64
N LEU A 133 9.37 9.15 -32.15
CA LEU A 133 10.63 8.90 -31.47
C LEU A 133 11.12 10.14 -30.73
N LYS A 134 11.78 9.97 -29.59
CA LYS A 134 12.20 11.03 -28.67
C LYS A 134 13.11 12.06 -29.33
N TYR A 135 13.93 11.67 -30.32
CA TYR A 135 14.73 12.63 -31.08
C TYR A 135 13.90 13.59 -31.94
N GLN A 136 12.64 13.23 -32.23
CA GLN A 136 11.69 14.06 -32.96
C GLN A 136 10.98 15.06 -32.03
N ILE A 137 11.26 15.07 -30.72
CA ILE A 137 10.61 16.00 -29.78
C ILE A 137 10.80 17.47 -30.17
N GLY A 138 11.92 17.79 -30.85
CA GLY A 138 12.18 19.14 -31.37
C GLY A 138 11.34 19.54 -32.59
N ASP A 139 10.62 18.59 -33.19
CA ASP A 139 9.63 18.84 -34.25
C ASP A 139 8.26 19.24 -33.66
N PHE A 140 8.09 19.13 -32.33
CA PHE A 140 6.89 19.53 -31.61
C PHE A 140 7.07 20.95 -31.07
N ASP A 141 6.10 21.81 -31.35
CA ASP A 141 6.06 23.13 -30.73
C ASP A 141 5.47 23.00 -29.32
N GLU A 142 6.31 23.21 -28.29
CA GLU A 142 5.86 23.45 -26.91
C GLU A 142 5.36 24.90 -26.87
N SER A 143 4.04 25.14 -26.85
CA SER A 143 3.58 26.51 -26.63
C SER A 143 3.63 26.85 -25.13
N PRO A 144 4.17 28.02 -24.78
CA PRO A 144 4.33 28.43 -23.38
C PRO A 144 3.01 28.78 -22.66
N GLU A 145 1.82 28.49 -23.24
CA GLU A 145 0.49 28.82 -22.72
C GLU A 145 -0.46 27.60 -22.55
N GLU A 146 0.02 26.35 -22.66
CA GLU A 146 -0.69 25.30 -23.42
C GLU A 146 -1.46 24.17 -22.70
N ASP A 147 -1.34 23.94 -21.38
CA ASP A 147 -2.18 22.91 -20.72
C ASP A 147 -3.68 23.19 -20.93
N GLY A 148 -4.08 24.47 -21.00
CA GLY A 148 -5.46 24.90 -21.25
C GLY A 148 -5.93 24.77 -22.72
N LYS A 149 -5.04 24.45 -23.67
CA LYS A 149 -5.38 24.18 -25.08
C LYS A 149 -5.68 22.71 -25.31
N CYS A 150 -5.07 21.83 -24.53
CA CYS A 150 -5.53 20.46 -24.39
C CYS A 150 -6.83 20.46 -23.58
N THR A 151 -7.98 20.58 -24.26
CA THR A 151 -9.30 20.63 -23.63
C THR A 151 -10.01 19.28 -23.59
N TYR A 152 -9.49 18.29 -24.30
CA TYR A 152 -10.10 16.97 -24.41
C TYR A 152 -9.68 16.07 -23.26
N ARG A 153 -10.64 15.29 -22.78
CA ARG A 153 -10.50 14.46 -21.58
C ARG A 153 -10.02 13.07 -21.97
N CYS A 154 -9.35 12.40 -21.04
CA CYS A 154 -9.11 10.98 -21.16
C CYS A 154 -10.41 10.20 -20.83
N GLN A 155 -10.43 8.92 -21.19
CA GLN A 155 -11.64 8.08 -21.09
C GLN A 155 -12.19 8.02 -19.67
N ASP A 156 -11.35 7.62 -18.71
CA ASP A 156 -11.78 7.31 -17.35
C ASP A 156 -11.44 8.42 -16.34
N PHE A 157 -10.73 9.47 -16.78
CA PHE A 157 -10.29 10.57 -15.92
C PHE A 157 -10.16 11.90 -16.66
N LEU A 158 -10.35 13.01 -15.93
CA LEU A 158 -10.34 14.36 -16.52
C LEU A 158 -8.97 14.93 -16.83
N ASN A 159 -7.98 14.59 -16.00
CA ASN A 159 -6.63 15.11 -16.07
C ASN A 159 -5.65 13.94 -15.93
N PRO A 160 -4.47 13.98 -16.59
CA PRO A 160 -4.06 14.97 -17.57
C PRO A 160 -4.98 14.98 -18.79
N TYR A 161 -4.90 16.03 -19.59
CA TYR A 161 -5.72 16.14 -20.79
C TYR A 161 -5.17 15.25 -21.90
N CYS A 162 -6.07 14.57 -22.62
CA CYS A 162 -5.76 13.71 -23.76
C CYS A 162 -5.96 14.48 -25.07
N GLY A 163 -5.19 15.56 -25.24
CA GLY A 163 -5.25 16.43 -26.43
C GLY A 163 -6.28 17.55 -26.35
N GLY A 164 -6.51 18.24 -27.45
CA GLY A 164 -7.39 19.42 -27.50
C GLY A 164 -7.85 19.77 -28.91
N ILE A 165 -8.56 20.89 -29.05
CA ILE A 165 -9.09 21.32 -30.35
C ILE A 165 -7.96 21.54 -31.37
N GLY A 166 -8.11 21.01 -32.58
CA GLY A 166 -7.09 21.08 -33.62
C GLY A 166 -5.94 20.11 -33.37
N ASP A 167 -4.74 20.49 -33.75
CA ASP A 167 -3.54 19.61 -33.75
C ASP A 167 -2.84 19.55 -32.38
N HIS A 168 -3.61 19.64 -31.28
CA HIS A 168 -3.09 19.57 -29.92
C HIS A 168 -3.20 18.16 -29.35
N TRP A 169 -2.10 17.67 -28.80
CA TRP A 169 -1.91 16.32 -28.29
C TRP A 169 -1.50 16.34 -26.81
N GLY A 170 -1.99 15.39 -26.03
CA GLY A 170 -1.40 15.07 -24.74
C GLY A 170 -0.17 14.19 -24.95
N LEU A 171 1.00 14.64 -24.50
CA LEU A 171 2.28 13.92 -24.68
C LEU A 171 2.64 13.12 -23.43
N TYR A 172 3.01 11.86 -23.67
CA TYR A 172 3.46 10.91 -22.66
C TYR A 172 4.80 10.31 -23.10
N MET A 173 5.75 10.21 -22.17
CA MET A 173 7.06 9.60 -22.45
C MET A 173 7.66 8.99 -21.18
N GLU A 174 8.67 8.14 -21.35
CA GLU A 174 9.40 7.61 -20.21
C GLU A 174 10.25 8.68 -19.52
N TYR A 175 10.23 8.67 -18.18
CA TYR A 175 11.14 9.50 -17.41
C TYR A 175 12.60 9.03 -17.50
N ASP A 176 13.58 9.93 -17.37
CA ASP A 176 14.99 9.56 -17.51
C ASP A 176 15.57 8.92 -16.24
N LYS A 177 15.12 9.36 -15.06
CA LYS A 177 15.53 8.78 -13.76
C LYS A 177 14.49 9.05 -12.67
N ARG A 178 14.47 8.16 -11.67
CA ARG A 178 13.79 8.40 -10.39
C ARG A 178 14.66 9.30 -9.50
N SER A 179 14.05 10.27 -8.82
CA SER A 179 14.76 11.07 -7.82
C SER A 179 14.92 10.25 -6.53
N MET A 180 16.15 10.13 -6.03
CA MET A 180 16.40 9.51 -4.71
C MET A 180 16.10 10.46 -3.55
N ALA A 181 15.73 11.71 -3.84
CA ALA A 181 15.33 12.71 -2.84
C ALA A 181 14.10 12.26 -2.03
N ALA A 182 13.23 11.48 -2.67
CA ALA A 182 12.02 10.95 -2.09
C ALA A 182 12.00 9.43 -2.23
N GLN A 183 11.72 8.76 -1.12
CA GLN A 183 11.73 7.30 -1.01
C GLN A 183 10.50 6.66 -1.68
N GLY A 184 9.54 7.49 -2.10
CA GLY A 184 8.20 7.13 -2.57
C GLY A 184 7.22 7.09 -1.41
N ALA A 185 5.94 7.28 -1.69
CA ALA A 185 4.87 7.27 -0.72
C ALA A 185 3.75 6.36 -1.21
N TYR A 186 3.27 5.46 -0.36
CA TYR A 186 2.20 4.54 -0.70
C TYR A 186 0.88 5.04 -0.14
N ASP A 187 -0.12 5.04 -1.01
CA ASP A 187 -1.50 5.38 -0.68
C ASP A 187 -2.33 4.10 -0.64
N PRO A 188 -2.59 3.59 0.58
CA PRO A 188 -3.26 2.32 0.77
C PRO A 188 -4.75 2.36 0.40
N TRP A 189 -5.35 3.54 0.28
CA TRP A 189 -6.77 3.68 -0.06
C TRP A 189 -7.05 3.42 -1.52
N ARG A 190 -6.09 3.79 -2.36
CA ARG A 190 -6.23 3.76 -3.82
C ARG A 190 -5.25 2.80 -4.48
N TYR A 191 -4.43 2.11 -3.69
CA TYR A 191 -3.38 1.22 -4.17
C TYR A 191 -2.41 1.96 -5.12
N VAL A 192 -2.12 3.23 -4.81
CA VAL A 192 -1.24 4.08 -5.63
C VAL A 192 0.11 4.25 -4.95
N PHE A 193 1.18 4.03 -5.70
CA PHE A 193 2.53 4.34 -5.26
C PHE A 193 3.02 5.62 -5.96
N TYR A 194 3.29 6.64 -5.15
CA TYR A 194 3.82 7.92 -5.59
C TYR A 194 5.33 7.94 -5.54
N THR A 195 5.96 8.52 -6.56
CA THR A 195 7.39 8.75 -6.58
C THR A 195 7.75 10.01 -7.34
N ILE A 196 8.90 10.60 -7.02
CA ILE A 196 9.42 11.73 -7.78
C ILE A 196 10.27 11.22 -8.94
N VAL A 197 9.96 11.65 -10.15
CA VAL A 197 10.69 11.30 -11.37
C VAL A 197 11.21 12.55 -12.06
N VAL A 198 12.22 12.37 -12.90
CA VAL A 198 12.98 13.46 -13.52
C VAL A 198 13.07 13.25 -15.02
N ILE A 199 12.83 14.32 -15.76
CA ILE A 199 13.02 14.40 -17.20
C ILE A 199 14.06 15.47 -17.49
N LYS A 200 15.05 15.11 -18.29
CA LYS A 200 16.14 15.98 -18.73
C LYS A 200 15.76 16.58 -20.06
N GLU A 201 15.54 17.89 -20.08
CA GLU A 201 15.15 18.59 -21.29
C GLU A 201 16.34 19.27 -21.96
N GLN A 202 16.45 19.10 -23.28
CA GLN A 202 17.47 19.78 -24.08
C GLN A 202 17.08 21.22 -24.43
N HIS A 203 15.79 21.56 -24.36
CA HIS A 203 15.23 22.79 -24.91
C HIS A 203 14.88 23.86 -23.86
N ILE A 204 15.00 23.58 -22.56
CA ILE A 204 14.80 24.61 -21.53
C ILE A 204 15.95 25.62 -21.60
N GLY A 205 15.63 26.83 -22.07
CA GLY A 205 16.51 27.99 -21.91
C GLY A 205 16.65 28.32 -20.43
N GLY A 206 17.84 28.14 -19.86
CA GLY A 206 18.10 28.45 -18.45
C GLY A 206 19.34 27.80 -17.83
N GLY A 207 19.92 26.80 -18.49
CA GLY A 207 21.23 26.28 -18.12
C GLY A 207 22.35 27.24 -18.53
N TYR A 208 23.28 27.55 -17.64
CA TYR A 208 24.54 28.17 -18.05
C TYR A 208 25.25 27.21 -19.03
N PRO A 209 25.56 27.64 -20.26
CA PRO A 209 26.05 26.74 -21.32
C PRO A 209 27.40 26.07 -21.03
N ASP A 210 28.13 26.52 -20.00
CA ASP A 210 29.50 26.07 -19.73
C ASP A 210 29.63 24.73 -18.97
N ASP A 211 28.55 24.18 -18.39
CA ASP A 211 28.62 22.97 -17.54
C ASP A 211 28.27 21.65 -18.26
N GLY A 212 27.78 21.69 -19.51
CA GLY A 212 27.40 20.48 -20.28
C GLY A 212 26.29 19.63 -19.66
N VAL A 213 25.47 20.19 -18.76
CA VAL A 213 24.42 19.47 -18.02
C VAL A 213 23.04 20.00 -18.43
N LEU A 214 22.15 19.07 -18.81
CA LEU A 214 20.79 19.40 -19.22
C LEU A 214 19.91 19.81 -18.03
N PRO A 215 19.05 20.83 -18.18
CA PRO A 215 18.00 21.17 -17.22
C PRO A 215 17.13 19.97 -16.82
N GLU A 216 16.67 19.96 -15.57
CA GLU A 216 15.85 18.87 -14.99
C GLU A 216 14.45 19.40 -14.65
N ARG A 217 13.39 18.74 -15.15
CA ARG A 217 12.00 18.92 -14.67
C ARG A 217 11.61 17.77 -13.76
N TYR A 218 10.94 18.11 -12.66
CA TYR A 218 10.48 17.16 -11.65
C TYR A 218 8.98 16.94 -11.76
N TYR A 219 8.56 15.70 -11.60
CA TYR A 219 7.15 15.29 -11.63
C TYR A 219 6.85 14.38 -10.45
N LEU A 220 5.64 14.52 -9.91
CA LEU A 220 5.02 13.48 -9.11
C LEU A 220 4.47 12.43 -10.07
N HIS A 221 5.05 11.24 -10.01
CA HIS A 221 4.63 10.07 -10.78
C HIS A 221 3.83 9.13 -9.87
N ALA A 222 2.82 8.49 -10.44
CA ALA A 222 1.91 7.62 -9.72
C ALA A 222 1.63 6.36 -10.54
N VAL A 223 1.69 5.21 -9.87
CA VAL A 223 1.44 3.89 -10.45
C VAL A 223 0.53 3.08 -9.55
N ASP A 224 -0.26 2.22 -10.17
CA ASP A 224 -1.07 1.21 -9.50
C ASP A 224 -0.17 0.06 -9.04
N ILE A 225 -0.29 -0.35 -7.78
CA ILE A 225 0.53 -1.43 -7.22
C ILE A 225 0.01 -2.84 -7.56
N ASP A 226 -1.21 -2.97 -8.06
CA ASP A 226 -1.81 -4.27 -8.37
C ASP A 226 -1.51 -4.69 -9.81
N ASN A 227 -1.50 -3.74 -10.73
CA ASN A 227 -1.26 -4.00 -12.16
C ASN A 227 -0.02 -3.30 -12.73
N GLY A 228 0.59 -2.36 -11.99
CA GLY A 228 1.79 -1.63 -12.43
C GLY A 228 1.52 -0.52 -13.45
N LEU A 229 0.28 -0.28 -13.85
CA LEU A 229 -0.07 0.73 -14.85
C LEU A 229 0.10 2.14 -14.28
N ALA A 230 0.34 3.11 -15.18
CA ALA A 230 0.42 4.51 -14.78
C ALA A 230 -0.96 5.02 -14.41
N GLN A 231 -1.04 5.64 -13.23
CA GLN A 231 -2.24 6.32 -12.75
C GLN A 231 -2.12 7.81 -13.05
N PHE A 232 -2.29 8.17 -14.32
CA PHE A 232 -2.01 9.51 -14.85
C PHE A 232 -2.78 10.62 -14.12
N GLN A 233 -3.99 10.34 -13.65
CA GLN A 233 -4.82 11.26 -12.87
C GLN A 233 -4.24 11.66 -11.51
N TYR A 234 -3.24 10.93 -11.04
CA TYR A 234 -2.48 11.23 -9.83
C TYR A 234 -1.05 11.68 -10.15
N GLN A 235 -0.80 12.20 -11.35
CA GLN A 235 0.48 12.78 -11.75
C GLN A 235 0.38 14.31 -11.90
N ILE A 236 1.40 15.04 -11.42
CA ILE A 236 1.50 16.49 -11.61
C ILE A 236 2.94 16.95 -11.83
N PRO A 237 3.16 18.02 -12.62
CA PRO A 237 4.44 18.70 -12.67
C PRO A 237 4.73 19.43 -11.35
N LEU A 238 5.94 19.27 -10.83
CA LEU A 238 6.42 19.97 -9.63
C LEU A 238 7.06 21.30 -10.05
N LYS A 239 6.21 22.25 -10.44
CA LYS A 239 6.64 23.57 -10.91
C LYS A 239 7.40 24.31 -9.81
N GLY A 240 8.69 24.55 -10.04
CA GLY A 240 9.52 25.42 -9.20
C GLY A 240 10.39 24.70 -8.17
N GLY A 241 10.41 23.37 -8.09
CA GLY A 241 11.30 22.71 -7.15
C GLY A 241 11.24 21.19 -7.07
N ILE A 242 12.09 20.65 -6.20
CA ILE A 242 12.21 19.23 -5.91
C ILE A 242 11.61 18.94 -4.53
N LEU A 243 10.94 17.78 -4.42
CA LEU A 243 10.40 17.26 -3.16
C LEU A 243 11.35 16.22 -2.54
N TYR A 244 11.57 16.36 -1.24
CA TYR A 244 12.34 15.42 -0.41
C TYR A 244 11.45 14.77 0.64
N GLY A 245 11.76 13.51 0.97
CA GLY A 245 11.11 12.82 2.09
C GLY A 245 9.59 12.71 1.95
N LEU A 246 9.09 12.49 0.73
CA LEU A 246 7.66 12.33 0.45
C LEU A 246 7.03 11.26 1.36
N GLN A 247 5.97 11.64 2.07
CA GLN A 247 5.15 10.77 2.92
C GLN A 247 3.68 10.91 2.52
N TYR A 248 2.90 9.85 2.67
CA TYR A 248 1.46 9.87 2.45
C TYR A 248 0.74 9.96 3.80
N ASP A 249 -0.08 10.98 3.94
CA ASP A 249 -0.98 11.18 5.07
C ASP A 249 -2.28 10.43 4.81
N ILE A 250 -2.44 9.31 5.50
CA ILE A 250 -3.60 8.43 5.38
C ILE A 250 -4.89 9.09 5.88
N ASP A 251 -4.79 10.00 6.86
CA ASP A 251 -5.92 10.61 7.56
C ASP A 251 -6.49 11.82 6.83
N SER A 252 -5.69 12.49 6.00
CA SER A 252 -6.10 13.71 5.28
C SER A 252 -5.93 13.61 3.77
N THR A 253 -5.75 12.39 3.24
CA THR A 253 -5.56 12.09 1.80
C THR A 253 -4.63 13.06 1.08
N ARG A 254 -3.48 13.33 1.69
CA ARG A 254 -2.50 14.31 1.18
C ARG A 254 -1.10 13.74 1.20
N LEU A 255 -0.23 14.23 0.33
CA LEU A 255 1.20 13.95 0.39
C LEU A 255 1.91 15.11 1.08
N VAL A 256 2.88 14.81 1.93
CA VAL A 256 3.67 15.84 2.62
C VAL A 256 5.15 15.61 2.36
N ALA A 257 5.88 16.67 2.06
CA ALA A 257 7.31 16.62 1.73
C ALA A 257 8.00 17.93 2.10
N LEU A 258 9.34 17.92 2.13
CA LEU A 258 10.10 19.16 2.05
C LEU A 258 10.24 19.58 0.59
N HIS A 259 10.04 20.87 0.34
CA HIS A 259 10.24 21.50 -0.96
C HIS A 259 11.44 22.43 -0.90
N THR A 260 12.30 22.35 -1.92
CA THR A 260 13.33 23.36 -2.17
C THR A 260 13.14 23.93 -3.57
N TYR A 261 13.27 25.25 -3.70
CA TYR A 261 13.21 25.88 -5.00
C TYR A 261 14.48 25.57 -5.80
N ASP A 262 14.35 24.75 -6.85
CA ASP A 262 15.46 24.41 -7.74
C ASP A 262 14.94 24.03 -9.13
N LEU A 263 15.45 24.71 -10.15
CA LEU A 263 15.09 24.51 -11.56
C LEU A 263 16.15 23.73 -12.35
N VAL A 264 17.30 23.45 -11.73
CA VAL A 264 18.44 22.79 -12.38
C VAL A 264 18.95 21.57 -11.62
N GLY A 265 18.26 21.18 -10.54
CA GLY A 265 18.68 20.09 -9.65
C GLY A 265 20.02 20.34 -8.97
N ARG A 266 20.47 21.60 -8.94
CA ARG A 266 21.70 22.05 -8.32
C ARG A 266 21.45 23.31 -7.50
N VAL A 267 21.51 23.13 -6.19
CA VAL A 267 21.55 24.19 -5.19
C VAL A 267 22.84 25.01 -5.37
N ARG A 268 22.75 26.30 -5.76
CA ARG A 268 23.92 27.15 -6.05
C ARG A 268 24.07 28.33 -5.09
N GLY A 269 23.00 28.79 -4.44
CA GLY A 269 23.00 29.93 -3.52
C GLY A 269 22.40 29.62 -2.14
N ASP A 270 22.73 30.46 -1.16
CA ASP A 270 22.23 30.39 0.23
C ASP A 270 20.68 30.41 0.33
N LEU A 271 20.00 31.03 -0.63
CA LEU A 271 18.53 31.10 -0.69
C LEU A 271 17.89 29.80 -1.18
N ASP A 272 18.64 28.99 -1.93
CA ASP A 272 18.20 27.67 -2.44
C ASP A 272 18.20 26.61 -1.31
N TRP A 273 18.74 26.96 -0.12
CA TRP A 273 18.81 26.12 1.07
C TRP A 273 17.63 26.28 2.04
N GLN A 274 16.62 27.07 1.67
CA GLN A 274 15.41 27.25 2.48
C GLN A 274 14.43 26.10 2.24
N TYR A 275 14.33 25.20 3.21
CA TYR A 275 13.30 24.15 3.20
C TYR A 275 11.94 24.77 3.45
N LYS A 276 10.97 24.36 2.64
CA LYS A 276 9.56 24.69 2.80
C LYS A 276 8.77 23.42 3.00
N LEU A 277 7.65 23.49 3.69
CA LEU A 277 6.74 22.37 3.84
C LEU A 277 5.82 22.36 2.61
N ALA A 278 5.90 21.31 1.80
CA ALA A 278 4.97 21.07 0.70
C ALA A 278 3.89 20.09 1.12
N THR A 279 2.64 20.43 0.80
CA THR A 279 1.48 19.57 0.94
C THR A 279 0.81 19.44 -0.42
N ILE A 280 0.59 18.21 -0.90
CA ILE A 280 -0.20 17.94 -2.09
C ILE A 280 -1.50 17.32 -1.63
N LEU A 281 -2.57 18.12 -1.58
CA LEU A 281 -3.90 17.60 -1.28
C LEU A 281 -4.37 16.74 -2.45
N VAL A 282 -4.85 15.52 -2.20
CA VAL A 282 -5.48 14.71 -3.24
C VAL A 282 -6.99 14.69 -3.02
N ASN A 283 -7.65 15.66 -3.64
CA ASN A 283 -9.10 15.77 -3.57
C ASN A 283 -9.76 14.73 -4.48
N THR A 284 -10.50 13.80 -3.88
CA THR A 284 -11.26 12.74 -4.58
C THR A 284 -12.77 12.92 -4.45
N THR A 285 -13.26 14.11 -4.06
CA THR A 285 -14.71 14.40 -3.92
C THR A 285 -15.50 13.99 -5.17
N ASN A 286 -14.85 14.00 -6.33
CA ASN A 286 -15.28 13.21 -7.46
C ASN A 286 -14.18 12.20 -7.81
N GLN A 287 -14.45 10.91 -7.56
CA GLN A 287 -13.49 9.82 -7.74
C GLN A 287 -12.99 9.69 -9.19
N PHE A 288 -13.79 10.12 -10.17
CA PHE A 288 -13.43 10.17 -11.59
C PHE A 288 -12.71 11.47 -11.99
N ARG A 289 -12.55 12.40 -11.05
CA ARG A 289 -11.95 13.73 -11.24
C ARG A 289 -11.04 14.09 -10.06
N PRO A 290 -10.08 13.23 -9.69
CA PRO A 290 -9.18 13.59 -8.62
C PRO A 290 -8.43 14.86 -8.99
N TYR A 291 -8.35 15.79 -8.06
CA TYR A 291 -7.64 17.04 -8.22
C TYR A 291 -6.52 17.08 -7.20
N MET A 292 -5.30 17.28 -7.69
CA MET A 292 -4.13 17.44 -6.84
C MET A 292 -3.69 18.90 -6.83
N GLN A 293 -3.54 19.44 -5.62
CA GLN A 293 -3.09 20.82 -5.42
C GLN A 293 -1.86 20.83 -4.54
N LEU A 294 -0.75 21.34 -5.10
CA LEU A 294 0.47 21.61 -4.33
C LEU A 294 0.35 22.96 -3.62
N GLU A 295 0.48 22.92 -2.30
CA GLU A 295 0.61 24.06 -1.42
C GLU A 295 1.98 24.04 -0.75
N VAL A 296 2.60 25.21 -0.59
CA VAL A 296 3.94 25.35 -0.01
C VAL A 296 3.89 26.39 1.10
N ALA A 297 4.29 25.99 2.30
CA ALA A 297 4.40 26.84 3.48
C ALA A 297 5.87 27.07 3.87
N GLU A 298 6.19 28.28 4.28
CA GLU A 298 7.54 28.62 4.75
C GLU A 298 7.85 27.93 6.09
N ILE A 299 9.08 27.44 6.25
CA ILE A 299 9.60 26.98 7.55
C ILE A 299 10.60 28.03 8.02
N GLU A 300 10.22 28.82 9.02
CA GLU A 300 11.12 29.80 9.62
C GLU A 300 12.10 29.11 10.57
N LEU A 301 13.28 28.76 10.05
CA LEU A 301 14.37 28.25 10.88
C LEU A 301 14.84 29.36 11.85
N THR A 302 14.51 29.22 13.14
CA THR A 302 14.64 30.25 14.18
C THR A 302 16.06 30.60 14.60
N THR A 303 17.10 30.08 13.95
CA THR A 303 18.50 30.42 14.27
C THR A 303 19.04 31.48 13.30
N PRO A 304 19.06 32.77 13.67
CA PRO A 304 19.76 33.78 12.87
C PRO A 304 21.25 33.44 12.81
N ARG A 305 21.82 33.46 11.59
CA ARG A 305 23.27 33.29 11.28
C ARG A 305 24.23 34.10 12.17
N GLN A 306 23.73 35.12 12.89
CA GLN A 306 24.53 36.09 13.64
C GLN A 306 24.74 35.74 15.14
N ALA A 307 24.10 34.71 15.70
CA ALA A 307 24.17 34.43 17.13
C ALA A 307 24.69 33.04 17.52
N VAL A 308 25.04 32.20 16.53
CA VAL A 308 25.41 30.80 16.78
C VAL A 308 26.93 30.60 16.57
N PRO A 309 27.67 29.95 17.49
CA PRO A 309 29.10 29.69 17.33
C PRO A 309 29.40 28.94 16.03
N GLU A 310 30.56 29.14 15.39
CA GLU A 310 30.93 28.53 14.09
C GLU A 310 30.66 27.02 13.99
N GLU A 311 30.67 26.29 15.12
CA GLU A 311 30.36 24.86 15.23
C GLU A 311 28.88 24.48 15.00
N SER A 312 28.00 25.45 14.80
CA SER A 312 26.55 25.25 14.63
C SER A 312 26.01 25.80 13.31
N ILE A 313 26.92 26.19 12.41
CA ILE A 313 26.56 26.64 11.07
C ILE A 313 26.02 25.43 10.29
N VAL A 314 24.81 25.58 9.78
CA VAL A 314 24.18 24.66 8.83
C VAL A 314 25.07 24.54 7.59
N SER A 315 25.35 23.31 7.15
CA SER A 315 26.20 23.07 5.97
C SER A 315 25.68 23.76 4.71
N ASP A 316 26.49 24.64 4.13
CA ASP A 316 26.26 25.42 2.90
C ASP A 316 26.69 24.70 1.60
N ARG A 317 27.34 23.54 1.73
CA ARG A 317 28.07 22.89 0.62
C ARG A 317 27.48 21.57 0.14
N TYR A 318 26.50 21.01 0.84
CA TYR A 318 25.91 19.70 0.53
C TYR A 318 24.46 19.66 0.96
N LEU A 319 23.63 18.91 0.22
CA LEU A 319 22.24 18.62 0.60
C LEU A 319 22.24 18.07 2.02
N ALA A 320 21.95 18.94 2.99
CA ALA A 320 22.14 18.67 4.42
C ALA A 320 20.97 17.88 5.01
N TYR A 321 19.99 17.51 4.19
CA TYR A 321 18.91 16.63 4.58
C TYR A 321 19.43 15.18 4.65
N SER A 322 19.19 14.51 5.78
CA SER A 322 19.67 13.15 6.04
C SER A 322 18.56 12.13 6.35
N GLY A 323 17.38 12.59 6.74
CA GLY A 323 16.17 11.78 6.92
C GLY A 323 14.92 12.64 7.17
N ALA A 324 13.77 12.14 6.75
CA ALA A 324 12.45 12.66 7.10
C ALA A 324 11.55 11.50 7.44
N SER A 325 10.56 11.82 8.25
CA SER A 325 9.39 11.01 8.48
C SER A 325 8.22 11.95 8.78
N ALA A 326 7.01 11.42 8.80
CA ALA A 326 5.86 12.17 9.21
C ALA A 326 5.07 11.36 10.22
N ILE A 327 4.39 12.06 11.11
CA ILE A 327 3.41 11.51 12.04
C ILE A 327 2.08 12.14 11.65
N PHE A 328 1.24 11.32 11.05
CA PHE A 328 -0.14 11.62 10.73
C PHE A 328 -1.06 10.85 11.67
N SER A 329 -1.85 11.59 12.44
CA SER A 329 -2.95 11.03 13.22
C SER A 329 -4.05 12.08 13.31
N LYS A 330 -5.31 11.65 13.43
CA LYS A 330 -6.49 12.51 13.66
C LYS A 330 -6.29 13.64 14.69
N GLU A 331 -5.37 13.49 15.64
CA GLU A 331 -5.08 14.49 16.66
C GLU A 331 -3.73 15.21 16.50
N VAL A 332 -2.77 14.64 15.76
CA VAL A 332 -1.39 15.13 15.61
C VAL A 332 -0.97 15.08 14.16
N ASP A 333 -0.73 16.27 13.60
CA ASP A 333 -0.20 16.48 12.27
C ASP A 333 1.21 17.09 12.36
N CYS A 334 2.24 16.24 12.23
CA CYS A 334 3.63 16.67 12.35
C CYS A 334 4.51 16.05 11.27
N TYR A 335 5.24 16.89 10.55
CA TYR A 335 6.32 16.45 9.67
C TYR A 335 7.65 16.59 10.41
N VAL A 336 8.53 15.60 10.32
CA VAL A 336 9.82 15.57 11.02
C VAL A 336 10.93 15.42 10.02
N PHE A 337 11.92 16.30 10.06
CA PHE A 337 13.07 16.21 9.19
C PHE A 337 14.37 16.54 9.92
N THR A 338 15.48 16.13 9.32
CA THR A 338 16.81 16.40 9.85
C THR A 338 17.60 17.34 8.97
N GLN A 339 18.53 18.05 9.62
CA GLN A 339 19.54 18.84 8.95
C GLN A 339 20.90 18.54 9.55
N SER A 340 21.85 18.14 8.70
CA SER A 340 23.23 17.93 9.05
C SER A 340 23.93 19.23 9.39
N GLN A 341 24.54 19.23 10.56
CA GLN A 341 25.44 20.26 11.03
C GLN A 341 26.77 20.15 10.27
N TRP A 342 27.41 21.30 10.05
CA TRP A 342 28.75 21.30 9.47
C TRP A 342 29.73 20.54 10.38
N ALA A 343 30.58 19.73 9.77
CA ALA A 343 31.66 19.04 10.45
C ALA A 343 32.87 18.92 9.54
N ALA A 344 34.07 19.04 10.11
CA ALA A 344 35.33 18.93 9.37
C ALA A 344 35.54 17.54 8.73
N THR A 345 34.92 16.49 9.29
CA THR A 345 34.99 15.12 8.75
C THR A 345 33.65 14.41 8.87
N LYS A 346 33.36 13.48 7.94
CA LYS A 346 32.10 12.70 7.93
C LYS A 346 31.78 11.99 9.26
N PRO A 347 32.73 11.37 9.96
CA PRO A 347 32.44 10.69 11.24
C PRO A 347 32.00 11.62 12.37
N LEU A 348 32.32 12.92 12.26
CA LEU A 348 31.95 13.94 13.24
C LEU A 348 30.64 14.65 12.89
N MET A 349 30.00 14.28 11.77
CA MET A 349 28.71 14.85 11.38
C MET A 349 27.64 14.48 12.41
N LYS A 350 26.83 15.47 12.75
CA LYS A 350 25.69 15.38 13.66
C LYS A 350 24.49 16.02 12.99
N ASP A 351 23.30 15.63 13.40
CA ASP A 351 22.08 16.22 12.87
C ASP A 351 21.30 16.99 13.93
N ARG A 352 20.52 17.96 13.46
CA ARG A 352 19.43 18.58 14.19
C ARG A 352 18.12 18.06 13.64
N VAL A 353 17.20 17.68 14.52
CA VAL A 353 15.86 17.22 14.20
C VAL A 353 14.89 18.39 14.37
N TYR A 354 14.09 18.64 13.35
CA TYR A 354 13.02 19.64 13.35
C TYR A 354 11.68 18.93 13.26
N MET A 355 10.75 19.35 14.11
CA MET A 355 9.38 18.85 14.14
C MET A 355 8.48 20.02 13.78
N VAL A 356 7.89 19.97 12.59
CA VAL A 356 7.08 21.05 12.03
C VAL A 356 5.62 20.62 11.94
N ARG A 357 4.72 21.54 12.28
CA ARG A 357 3.29 21.35 12.17
C ARG A 357 2.87 21.42 10.70
N ILE A 358 1.91 20.57 10.33
CA ILE A 358 1.27 20.60 9.02
C ILE A 358 -0.10 21.30 9.19
N PRO A 359 -0.55 22.12 8.21
CA PRO A 359 0.13 22.47 6.95
C PRO A 359 1.00 23.73 7.04
N ASP A 360 1.06 24.41 8.19
CA ASP A 360 1.57 25.77 8.28
C ASP A 360 3.11 25.89 8.41
N GLY A 361 3.83 24.79 8.55
CA GLY A 361 5.29 24.79 8.64
C GLY A 361 5.85 25.30 9.97
N TYR A 362 4.99 25.52 10.98
CA TYR A 362 5.41 26.03 12.27
C TYR A 362 6.31 25.03 13.02
N ILE A 363 7.49 25.45 13.47
CA ILE A 363 8.40 24.60 14.25
C ILE A 363 7.84 24.40 15.66
N ILE A 364 7.36 23.19 15.95
CA ILE A 364 6.87 22.78 17.27
C ILE A 364 8.05 22.64 18.24
N LYS A 365 9.13 22.02 17.77
CA LYS A 365 10.32 21.66 18.55
C LYS A 365 11.49 21.44 17.60
N GLU A 366 12.69 21.80 18.06
CA GLU A 366 13.95 21.41 17.45
C GLU A 366 14.91 20.88 18.52
N GLU A 367 15.66 19.82 18.21
CA GLU A 367 16.63 19.20 19.13
C GLU A 367 17.84 18.68 18.36
N ALA A 368 19.02 18.68 18.99
CA ALA A 368 20.25 18.15 18.40
C ALA A 368 20.54 16.72 18.87
N VAL A 369 21.08 15.89 17.99
CA VAL A 369 21.57 14.54 18.33
C VAL A 369 23.09 14.47 18.23
N ASP A 370 23.70 13.49 18.89
CA ASP A 370 25.16 13.34 18.94
C ASP A 370 25.75 12.50 17.78
N PHE A 371 24.92 12.16 16.80
CA PHE A 371 25.25 11.30 15.66
C PHE A 371 24.56 11.77 14.39
N LYS A 372 25.00 11.25 13.24
CA LYS A 372 24.34 11.48 11.95
C LYS A 372 23.18 10.51 11.81
N ILE A 373 21.98 11.03 11.60
CA ILE A 373 20.78 10.25 11.29
C ILE A 373 20.83 9.89 9.81
N MET A 374 20.68 8.62 9.49
CA MET A 374 20.55 8.12 8.12
C MET A 374 19.09 7.89 7.73
N SER A 375 18.23 7.65 8.72
CA SER A 375 16.79 7.53 8.52
C SER A 375 16.04 7.83 9.81
N LEU A 376 14.91 8.51 9.68
CA LEU A 376 13.92 8.74 10.73
C LEU A 376 12.73 7.81 10.51
N TYR A 377 12.12 7.35 11.60
CA TYR A 377 10.90 6.56 11.53
C TYR A 377 9.90 7.05 12.56
N ALA A 378 8.64 7.06 12.15
CA ALA A 378 7.52 7.46 12.96
C ALA A 378 6.57 6.27 13.12
N ASN A 379 6.07 6.05 14.34
CA ASN A 379 4.90 5.22 14.60
C ASN A 379 3.75 6.15 14.93
N GLU A 380 2.85 6.33 13.98
CA GLU A 380 1.90 7.43 14.01
C GLU A 380 0.70 7.14 14.93
N MET A 381 0.42 5.87 15.25
CA MET A 381 -0.59 5.51 16.27
C MET A 381 -0.20 5.96 17.67
N TYR A 382 1.09 5.87 18.01
CA TYR A 382 1.57 6.24 19.35
C TYR A 382 2.31 7.58 19.38
N GLY A 383 2.62 8.10 18.20
CA GLY A 383 3.45 9.28 17.98
C GLY A 383 4.93 9.06 18.32
N ASP A 384 5.42 7.82 18.26
CA ASP A 384 6.82 7.55 18.58
C ASP A 384 7.74 7.91 17.42
N LEU A 385 8.82 8.61 17.71
CA LEU A 385 9.88 8.95 16.76
C LEU A 385 11.12 8.16 17.12
N THR A 386 11.70 7.47 16.14
CA THR A 386 12.94 6.71 16.27
C THR A 386 13.92 7.08 15.15
N ALA A 387 15.20 6.81 15.37
CA ALA A 387 16.25 7.17 14.43
C ALA A 387 17.33 6.12 14.32
N LEU A 388 17.82 5.92 13.10
CA LEU A 388 18.92 5.01 12.78
C LEU A 388 20.08 5.80 12.18
N GLY A 389 21.30 5.53 12.63
CA GLY A 389 22.50 6.09 12.00
C GLY A 389 23.81 5.72 12.69
N PRO A 390 24.97 6.07 12.09
CA PRO A 390 26.27 5.77 12.65
C PRO A 390 26.57 6.68 13.84
N ARG A 391 26.90 6.08 14.99
CA ARG A 391 27.27 6.77 16.22
C ARG A 391 28.66 6.35 16.70
N LEU A 392 29.50 7.32 17.04
CA LEU A 392 30.82 7.09 17.61
C LEU A 392 30.67 6.82 19.11
N GLU A 393 30.84 5.57 19.54
CA GLU A 393 30.89 5.24 20.97
C GLU A 393 32.33 5.32 21.48
N ALA A 394 32.53 6.01 22.61
CA ALA A 394 33.86 6.17 23.21
C ALA A 394 34.55 4.83 23.54
N SER A 395 33.78 3.74 23.68
CA SER A 395 34.25 2.39 24.00
C SER A 395 34.62 1.54 22.79
N VAL A 396 34.33 1.97 21.55
CA VAL A 396 34.54 1.15 20.33
C VAL A 396 35.29 1.98 19.28
N GLN A 397 36.42 1.45 18.79
CA GLN A 397 37.12 2.06 17.66
C GLN A 397 36.32 1.85 16.36
N GLY A 398 35.75 2.93 15.83
CA GLY A 398 34.92 2.92 14.61
C GLY A 398 33.44 3.13 14.95
N GLY A 399 32.75 4.00 14.20
CA GLY A 399 31.33 4.26 14.40
C GLY A 399 30.51 3.02 14.08
N GLN A 400 29.63 2.61 15.00
CA GLN A 400 28.66 1.53 14.79
C GLN A 400 27.30 2.14 14.45
N GLN A 401 26.48 1.43 13.66
CA GLN A 401 25.09 1.83 13.49
C GLN A 401 24.36 1.71 14.83
N THR A 402 23.48 2.67 15.12
CA THR A 402 22.64 2.67 16.32
C THR A 402 21.19 2.94 15.94
N TYR A 403 20.27 2.17 16.50
CA TYR A 403 18.83 2.37 16.36
C TYR A 403 18.23 2.75 17.71
N VAL A 404 17.72 3.98 17.82
CA VAL A 404 17.35 4.60 19.10
C VAL A 404 15.95 5.20 19.06
N TYR A 405 15.30 5.21 20.23
CA TYR A 405 14.10 5.99 20.46
C TYR A 405 14.46 7.46 20.70
N LEU A 406 13.74 8.38 20.04
CA LEU A 406 13.98 9.82 20.15
C LEU A 406 12.99 10.53 21.07
N ALA A 407 11.70 10.43 20.74
CA ALA A 407 10.66 11.23 21.36
C ALA A 407 9.28 10.62 21.14
N ARG A 408 8.30 11.14 21.89
CA ARG A 408 6.88 10.96 21.63
C ARG A 408 6.21 12.29 21.29
N ILE A 409 5.48 12.33 20.19
CA ILE A 409 4.70 13.50 19.76
C ILE A 409 3.22 13.18 20.01
N TYR A 410 2.52 14.04 20.75
CA TYR A 410 1.13 13.79 21.14
C TYR A 410 0.34 15.09 21.28
N ARG A 411 -0.99 15.03 21.17
CA ARG A 411 -1.87 16.15 21.47
C ARG A 411 -2.16 16.22 22.95
N SER A 412 -1.87 17.36 23.57
CA SER A 412 -2.31 17.64 24.94
C SER A 412 -3.71 18.23 24.93
N PHE A 413 -4.69 17.52 25.49
CA PHE A 413 -6.05 18.03 25.66
C PHE A 413 -6.13 19.21 26.64
N ILE A 414 -5.21 19.27 27.62
CA ILE A 414 -5.16 20.35 28.60
C ILE A 414 -4.64 21.64 27.95
N GLU A 415 -3.60 21.54 27.12
CA GLU A 415 -2.98 22.69 26.48
C GLU A 415 -3.55 22.99 25.08
N ALA A 416 -4.46 22.14 24.59
CA ALA A 416 -5.07 22.20 23.26
C ALA A 416 -4.06 22.35 22.11
N ARG A 417 -2.85 21.78 22.26
CA ARG A 417 -1.76 21.85 21.28
C ARG A 417 -0.97 20.56 21.21
N THR A 418 -0.27 20.37 20.10
CA THR A 418 0.73 19.31 19.92
C THR A 418 1.95 19.59 20.78
N LEU A 419 2.37 18.59 21.55
CA LEU A 419 3.55 18.61 22.40
C LEU A 419 4.52 17.51 21.98
N VAL A 420 5.79 17.73 22.30
CA VAL A 420 6.88 16.78 22.08
C VAL A 420 7.49 16.43 23.43
N ASP A 421 7.38 15.16 23.82
CA ASP A 421 8.11 14.58 24.93
C ASP A 421 9.42 13.98 24.40
N TRP A 422 10.49 14.76 24.51
CA TRP A 422 11.83 14.36 24.07
C TRP A 422 12.53 13.56 25.17
N THR A 423 12.76 12.27 24.91
CA THR A 423 13.34 11.34 25.89
C THR A 423 14.78 10.97 25.58
N TYR A 424 15.26 11.27 24.37
CA TYR A 424 16.61 10.94 23.95
C TYR A 424 17.68 11.62 24.80
N ASN A 425 18.57 10.79 25.34
CA ASN A 425 19.73 11.21 26.10
C ASN A 425 21.01 10.67 25.45
N PRO A 426 21.93 11.53 24.98
CA PRO A 426 23.18 11.07 24.35
C PRO A 426 24.06 10.28 25.32
N LEU A 427 24.00 10.50 26.64
CA LEU A 427 24.81 9.73 27.59
C LEU A 427 24.30 8.31 27.79
N ASN A 428 22.99 8.08 27.62
CA ASN A 428 22.35 6.78 27.80
C ASN A 428 21.12 6.66 26.88
N PRO A 429 21.33 6.45 25.57
CA PRO A 429 20.22 6.38 24.64
C PRO A 429 19.45 5.08 24.80
N GLU A 430 18.12 5.15 24.70
CA GLU A 430 17.26 3.97 24.65
C GLU A 430 17.44 3.27 23.30
N ARG A 431 18.15 2.14 23.29
CA ARG A 431 18.43 1.36 22.09
C ARG A 431 17.30 0.37 21.81
N LEU A 432 16.88 0.31 20.56
CA LEU A 432 15.81 -0.57 20.09
C LEU A 432 16.33 -1.89 19.51
N ALA A 433 17.62 -1.94 19.12
CA ALA A 433 18.28 -3.12 18.56
C ALA A 433 19.65 -3.38 19.22
N GLU A 434 20.10 -4.64 19.18
CA GLU A 434 21.38 -5.05 19.78
C GLU A 434 22.59 -4.57 18.95
N PRO A 435 23.68 -4.08 19.58
CA PRO A 435 24.85 -3.57 18.87
C PRO A 435 25.56 -4.59 17.97
N THR A 436 25.55 -5.87 18.36
CA THR A 436 26.18 -6.98 17.65
C THR A 436 25.53 -7.29 16.30
N MET A 437 24.23 -7.04 16.15
CA MET A 437 23.56 -7.16 14.84
C MET A 437 23.77 -5.90 14.00
N MET A 438 23.79 -4.73 14.63
CA MET A 438 23.98 -3.46 13.94
C MET A 438 25.42 -3.23 13.44
N SER A 439 26.41 -3.94 13.99
CA SER A 439 27.76 -3.97 13.42
C SER A 439 27.81 -4.59 12.03
N ASP A 440 26.84 -5.45 11.69
CA ASP A 440 26.72 -6.11 10.39
C ASP A 440 25.79 -5.36 9.43
N TRP A 441 25.45 -4.10 9.70
CA TRP A 441 24.64 -3.23 8.81
C TRP A 441 25.52 -2.22 8.07
N PRO A 442 26.44 -2.64 7.17
CA PRO A 442 27.21 -1.72 6.36
C PRO A 442 26.29 -1.11 5.30
N ILE A 443 25.86 0.13 5.57
CA ILE A 443 25.58 1.17 4.58
C ILE A 443 24.27 0.94 3.81
N MET A 444 23.31 1.85 4.04
CA MET A 444 21.96 1.95 3.47
C MET A 444 20.90 1.13 4.23
N PRO A 445 20.31 1.71 5.30
CA PRO A 445 18.96 1.29 5.66
C PRO A 445 18.03 1.61 4.48
N GLY A 446 17.54 0.56 3.83
CA GLY A 446 16.36 0.67 3.00
C GLY A 446 15.19 1.06 3.89
N VAL A 447 14.36 1.94 3.33
CA VAL A 447 13.16 2.55 3.89
C VAL A 447 12.38 1.60 4.79
N VAL A 448 11.84 2.16 5.84
CA VAL A 448 11.04 1.43 6.81
C VAL A 448 9.56 1.65 6.56
N ALA A 449 8.81 0.55 6.52
CA ALA A 449 7.40 0.58 6.84
C ALA A 449 7.30 0.55 8.37
N SER A 450 7.20 1.73 8.99
CA SER A 450 6.81 1.84 10.39
C SER A 450 5.35 2.18 10.34
N GLU A 451 4.53 1.16 10.51
CA GLU A 451 3.14 1.26 10.16
C GLU A 451 2.28 1.40 11.42
N HIS A 452 1.37 2.37 11.37
CA HIS A 452 0.03 2.36 11.98
C HIS A 452 -0.12 1.47 13.22
N LEU A 453 -0.32 0.18 12.95
CA LEU A 453 -0.99 -0.74 13.87
C LEU A 453 -0.05 -1.68 14.64
N PHE A 454 1.23 -1.80 14.24
CA PHE A 454 2.00 -3.00 14.60
C PHE A 454 3.15 -2.80 15.59
N ASN A 455 3.40 -1.58 16.10
CA ASN A 455 4.50 -1.31 17.05
C ASN A 455 5.86 -1.84 16.57
N LYS A 456 6.05 -1.89 15.25
CA LYS A 456 7.18 -2.53 14.60
C LYS A 456 7.74 -1.62 13.53
N SER A 457 9.05 -1.68 13.37
CA SER A 457 9.77 -1.12 12.23
C SER A 457 10.37 -2.26 11.43
N ALA A 458 10.15 -2.26 10.12
CA ALA A 458 10.80 -3.20 9.21
C ALA A 458 11.93 -2.50 8.45
N ILE A 459 13.18 -2.90 8.69
CA ILE A 459 14.38 -2.25 8.16
C ILE A 459 15.01 -3.16 7.12
N ALA A 460 15.11 -2.69 5.86
CA ALA A 460 15.93 -3.35 4.87
C ALA A 460 17.41 -3.00 5.09
N TYR A 461 18.30 -3.99 5.10
CA TYR A 461 19.74 -3.78 5.27
C TYR A 461 20.54 -4.83 4.50
N ARG A 462 21.80 -4.51 4.24
CA ARG A 462 22.74 -5.42 3.56
C ARG A 462 23.52 -6.22 4.60
N MET A 463 23.36 -7.53 4.63
CA MET A 463 24.08 -8.47 5.50
C MET A 463 25.23 -9.11 4.74
N ARG A 464 26.44 -9.09 5.28
CA ARG A 464 27.57 -9.84 4.70
C ARG A 464 27.49 -11.30 5.10
N THR A 465 27.68 -12.21 4.14
CA THR A 465 27.82 -13.64 4.39
C THR A 465 29.17 -14.13 3.89
N GLU A 466 29.64 -15.28 4.36
CA GLU A 466 30.92 -15.86 3.92
C GLU A 466 30.93 -16.11 2.39
N ASP A 467 29.78 -16.48 1.82
CA ASP A 467 29.63 -16.80 0.40
C ASP A 467 29.39 -15.56 -0.50
N MET A 468 28.94 -14.43 0.07
CA MET A 468 28.70 -13.18 -0.66
C MET A 468 29.35 -12.00 0.08
N PRO A 469 30.65 -11.71 -0.17
CA PRO A 469 31.38 -10.65 0.52
C PRO A 469 30.86 -9.24 0.19
N TRP A 470 30.17 -9.08 -0.94
CA TRP A 470 29.47 -7.84 -1.30
C TRP A 470 28.09 -7.69 -0.64
N GLY A 471 27.61 -8.71 0.08
CA GLY A 471 26.46 -8.71 0.98
C GLY A 471 25.09 -8.88 0.33
N VAL A 472 24.20 -9.66 0.97
CA VAL A 472 22.81 -9.88 0.56
C VAL A 472 21.88 -8.85 1.20
N ILE A 473 20.78 -8.48 0.54
CA ILE A 473 19.78 -7.58 1.13
C ILE A 473 18.71 -8.40 1.85
N THR A 474 18.45 -8.06 3.11
CA THR A 474 17.47 -8.72 3.98
C THR A 474 16.64 -7.69 4.76
N VAL A 475 15.54 -8.12 5.38
CA VAL A 475 14.70 -7.32 6.25
C VAL A 475 14.84 -7.79 7.72
N ALA A 476 14.94 -6.84 8.64
CA ALA A 476 14.77 -7.06 10.07
C ALA A 476 13.50 -6.37 10.58
N GLU A 477 12.70 -7.09 11.36
CA GLU A 477 11.63 -6.51 12.17
C GLU A 477 12.17 -6.17 13.56
N VAL A 478 11.89 -4.96 14.03
CA VAL A 478 12.24 -4.48 15.37
C VAL A 478 10.98 -3.97 16.07
N ASN A 479 10.68 -4.50 17.26
CA ASN A 479 9.61 -3.97 18.11
C ASN A 479 10.03 -2.64 18.75
N ILE A 480 9.16 -1.63 18.66
CA ILE A 480 9.34 -0.32 19.30
C ILE A 480 8.91 -0.40 20.79
N ARG A 481 7.90 -1.23 21.10
CA ARG A 481 7.34 -1.40 22.46
C ARG A 481 6.98 -2.88 22.73
N PRO A 482 7.30 -3.46 23.91
CA PRO A 482 8.55 -3.31 24.67
C PRO A 482 9.76 -3.75 23.81
N PRO A 483 10.90 -3.06 23.92
CA PRO A 483 12.09 -3.31 23.10
C PRO A 483 12.59 -4.75 23.27
N TYR A 484 13.52 -5.18 22.41
CA TYR A 484 14.25 -6.47 22.46
C TYR A 484 13.68 -7.67 21.68
N LEU A 485 12.43 -7.64 21.18
CA LEU A 485 12.04 -8.66 20.20
C LEU A 485 12.41 -8.17 18.79
N GLN A 486 13.52 -8.71 18.30
CA GLN A 486 14.01 -8.49 16.95
C GLN A 486 13.95 -9.80 16.18
N THR A 487 13.57 -9.76 14.91
CA THR A 487 13.56 -10.93 14.04
C THR A 487 14.13 -10.56 12.68
N SER A 488 15.26 -11.17 12.32
CA SER A 488 15.74 -11.15 10.95
C SER A 488 14.97 -12.18 10.14
N TRP A 489 14.53 -11.80 8.94
CA TRP A 489 13.84 -12.71 8.02
C TRP A 489 14.81 -13.69 7.34
N CYS A 490 16.12 -13.51 7.55
CA CYS A 490 17.17 -14.23 6.86
C CYS A 490 18.34 -14.50 7.80
N ASN A 491 18.90 -15.71 7.76
CA ASN A 491 20.06 -16.13 8.55
C ASN A 491 21.32 -16.24 7.67
N ALA A 492 22.48 -16.61 8.23
CA ALA A 492 23.73 -16.69 7.47
C ALA A 492 23.70 -17.64 6.25
N SER A 493 22.76 -18.57 6.18
CA SER A 493 22.62 -19.57 5.10
C SER A 493 21.65 -19.18 3.96
N CYS A 494 20.96 -18.05 4.06
CA CYS A 494 19.99 -17.62 3.05
C CYS A 494 20.63 -16.69 1.98
N GLN A 495 19.99 -16.55 0.82
CA GLN A 495 20.45 -15.68 -0.27
C GLN A 495 19.90 -14.24 -0.21
N GLY A 496 19.38 -13.79 0.94
CA GLY A 496 18.67 -12.52 1.11
C GLY A 496 17.15 -12.65 0.93
N THR A 497 16.41 -11.57 1.19
CA THR A 497 14.96 -11.45 0.91
C THR A 497 14.68 -10.68 -0.38
N LEU A 498 15.66 -9.92 -0.87
CA LEU A 498 15.60 -9.06 -2.06
C LEU A 498 16.71 -9.43 -3.03
N ASP A 499 16.59 -9.03 -4.30
CA ASP A 499 17.67 -9.27 -5.25
C ASP A 499 18.96 -8.52 -4.83
N PRO A 500 20.10 -9.22 -4.73
CA PRO A 500 21.36 -8.62 -4.30
C PRO A 500 21.89 -7.47 -5.17
N ASN A 501 21.50 -7.44 -6.45
CA ASN A 501 21.93 -6.44 -7.42
C ASN A 501 21.16 -5.12 -7.27
N ILE A 502 20.12 -5.10 -6.42
CA ILE A 502 19.37 -3.90 -6.13
C ILE A 502 20.22 -3.01 -5.22
N PRO A 503 20.48 -1.75 -5.58
CA PRO A 503 21.17 -0.81 -4.72
C PRO A 503 20.25 -0.28 -3.63
N TYR A 504 18.94 -0.21 -3.90
CA TYR A 504 17.95 0.43 -3.05
C TYR A 504 16.55 -0.16 -3.25
N ALA A 505 15.88 -0.48 -2.14
CA ALA A 505 14.49 -0.92 -2.13
C ALA A 505 13.73 -0.16 -1.05
N ALA A 506 12.60 0.44 -1.43
CA ALA A 506 11.68 1.04 -0.48
C ALA A 506 10.71 -0.01 0.02
N LEU A 507 10.58 -0.18 1.33
CA LEU A 507 9.58 -1.06 1.92
C LEU A 507 8.31 -0.27 2.25
N PHE A 508 7.17 -0.88 1.96
CA PHE A 508 5.87 -0.41 2.41
C PHE A 508 5.03 -1.62 2.83
N ASN A 509 4.10 -1.43 3.77
CA ASN A 509 3.06 -2.42 3.98
C ASN A 509 1.96 -2.16 2.93
N ARG A 510 1.61 -3.21 2.18
CA ARG A 510 0.58 -3.13 1.14
C ARG A 510 -0.82 -3.14 1.74
N GLU A 511 -1.01 -3.89 2.82
CA GLU A 511 -2.33 -3.96 3.43
C GLU A 511 -2.67 -2.57 3.94
N PRO A 512 -3.89 -2.06 3.68
CA PRO A 512 -4.37 -0.84 4.30
C PRO A 512 -4.48 -1.13 5.80
N GLY A 513 -3.38 -0.97 6.52
CA GLY A 513 -3.34 -0.84 7.96
C GLY A 513 -3.86 0.54 8.29
N ILE A 514 -5.11 0.82 7.91
CA ILE A 514 -5.79 2.06 8.21
C ILE A 514 -5.63 2.32 9.71
N PRO A 515 -5.62 3.56 10.21
CA PRO A 515 -5.91 3.90 11.62
C PRO A 515 -7.31 3.44 12.11
N LEU A 516 -7.86 2.41 11.50
CA LEU A 516 -8.93 1.57 11.98
C LEU A 516 -8.31 0.55 12.93
N SER A 517 -8.11 0.96 14.18
CA SER A 517 -7.60 0.10 15.24
C SER A 517 -8.48 -1.13 15.53
N LEU A 518 -9.69 -1.22 14.96
CA LEU A 518 -10.50 -2.43 14.97
C LEU A 518 -10.12 -3.32 13.80
N LYS A 519 -9.89 -4.61 14.05
CA LYS A 519 -9.67 -5.58 12.96
C LYS A 519 -10.92 -5.70 12.06
N ALA A 520 -10.74 -6.06 10.79
CA ALA A 520 -11.85 -6.39 9.90
C ALA A 520 -12.69 -7.56 10.46
N PRO A 521 -14.01 -7.60 10.19
CA PRO A 521 -14.83 -8.78 10.47
C PRO A 521 -14.32 -9.99 9.68
N ALA A 522 -14.18 -11.13 10.33
CA ALA A 522 -13.78 -12.38 9.69
C ALA A 522 -14.73 -13.52 10.07
N PRO A 523 -15.03 -14.46 9.15
CA PRO A 523 -15.83 -15.64 9.49
C PRO A 523 -15.05 -16.58 10.42
N ILE A 524 -15.59 -16.91 11.62
CA ILE A 524 -14.88 -17.71 12.64
C ILE A 524 -15.01 -19.22 12.43
N GLN A 525 -16.06 -19.64 11.71
CA GLN A 525 -16.43 -21.04 11.56
C GLN A 525 -16.72 -21.32 10.09
N PRO A 526 -16.58 -22.57 9.61
CA PRO A 526 -17.10 -22.92 8.30
C PRO A 526 -18.57 -22.50 8.20
N ALA A 527 -18.96 -22.00 7.04
CA ALA A 527 -20.37 -21.71 6.76
C ALA A 527 -21.13 -23.04 6.78
N ARG A 528 -22.26 -23.14 7.48
CA ARG A 528 -22.92 -24.45 7.66
C ARG A 528 -24.27 -24.48 7.01
N PHE A 529 -24.56 -25.58 6.31
CA PHE A 529 -25.93 -25.91 5.96
C PHE A 529 -26.76 -26.12 7.23
N ASN A 530 -28.05 -25.78 7.15
CA ASN A 530 -29.07 -26.34 8.03
C ASN A 530 -29.37 -27.80 7.65
N MET A 531 -30.08 -28.52 8.53
CA MET A 531 -30.36 -29.96 8.38
C MET A 531 -31.07 -30.31 7.07
N ASP A 532 -31.97 -29.44 6.61
CA ASP A 532 -32.76 -29.55 5.39
C ASP A 532 -32.07 -28.96 4.15
N ALA A 533 -30.81 -28.52 4.27
CA ALA A 533 -30.01 -27.91 3.20
C ALA A 533 -30.73 -26.79 2.42
N SER A 534 -31.65 -26.07 3.08
CA SER A 534 -32.39 -24.93 2.54
C SER A 534 -31.76 -23.58 2.89
N ALA A 535 -30.77 -23.57 3.78
CA ALA A 535 -30.06 -22.37 4.19
C ALA A 535 -28.61 -22.65 4.62
N ILE A 536 -27.75 -21.65 4.45
CA ILE A 536 -26.38 -21.62 4.93
C ILE A 536 -26.22 -20.49 5.94
N THR A 537 -25.63 -20.77 7.10
CA THR A 537 -25.33 -19.75 8.12
C THR A 537 -23.85 -19.39 8.12
N VAL A 538 -23.56 -18.09 8.09
CA VAL A 538 -22.21 -17.51 8.16
C VAL A 538 -22.09 -16.66 9.42
N ASN A 539 -21.11 -16.98 10.27
CA ASN A 539 -20.87 -16.32 11.55
C ASN A 539 -19.56 -15.52 11.54
N PHE A 540 -19.63 -14.25 11.93
CA PHE A 540 -18.50 -13.34 12.02
C PHE A 540 -17.94 -13.21 13.44
N ASP A 541 -16.67 -12.82 13.54
CA ASP A 541 -15.91 -12.68 14.78
C ASP A 541 -16.25 -11.45 15.62
N ARG A 542 -17.09 -10.58 15.09
CA ARG A 542 -17.50 -9.32 15.69
C ARG A 542 -18.83 -8.85 15.13
N SER A 543 -19.41 -7.86 15.80
CA SER A 543 -20.57 -7.14 15.30
C SER A 543 -20.21 -6.30 14.07
N THR A 544 -21.07 -6.36 13.07
CA THR A 544 -20.94 -5.70 11.77
C THR A 544 -22.00 -4.62 11.62
N LEU A 545 -21.81 -3.74 10.63
CA LEU A 545 -22.75 -2.67 10.27
C LEU A 545 -24.02 -3.17 9.56
N GLN A 546 -24.15 -4.45 9.25
CA GLN A 546 -25.33 -5.03 8.58
C GLN A 546 -25.72 -4.29 7.28
N GLY A 547 -24.72 -3.85 6.51
CA GLY A 547 -24.93 -3.09 5.28
C GLY A 547 -25.25 -1.60 5.48
N ALA A 548 -25.26 -1.09 6.72
CA ALA A 548 -25.35 0.35 6.97
C ALA A 548 -24.19 1.09 6.30
N ARG A 549 -24.50 2.26 5.73
CA ARG A 549 -23.57 3.00 4.89
C ARG A 549 -22.59 3.80 5.73
N GLN A 550 -21.33 3.75 5.34
CA GLN A 550 -20.30 4.64 5.86
C GLN A 550 -20.38 6.00 5.16
N VAL A 551 -20.34 7.07 5.93
CA VAL A 551 -20.35 8.43 5.39
C VAL A 551 -19.05 9.11 5.77
N ASP A 552 -18.28 9.42 4.75
CA ASP A 552 -17.14 10.33 4.78
C ASP A 552 -17.67 11.76 4.51
N LEU A 553 -17.43 12.69 5.44
CA LEU A 553 -17.89 14.08 5.33
C LEU A 553 -16.81 15.02 4.79
N ASN A 554 -15.55 14.61 4.76
CA ASN A 554 -14.41 15.47 4.47
C ASN A 554 -13.63 15.05 3.20
N GLY A 555 -13.97 13.91 2.60
CA GLY A 555 -13.37 13.39 1.36
C GLY A 555 -12.06 12.64 1.58
N ASP A 556 -11.75 12.21 2.81
CA ASP A 556 -10.53 11.45 3.15
C ASP A 556 -10.68 9.93 2.99
N LEU A 557 -11.85 9.45 2.52
CA LEU A 557 -12.23 8.04 2.39
C LEU A 557 -12.37 7.30 3.74
N ILE A 558 -12.11 7.97 4.87
CA ILE A 558 -12.34 7.46 6.22
C ILE A 558 -13.78 7.79 6.63
N PRO A 559 -14.55 6.81 7.12
CA PRO A 559 -15.89 7.08 7.63
C PRO A 559 -15.85 8.02 8.86
N ASP A 560 -16.60 9.11 8.81
CA ASP A 560 -16.81 10.01 9.95
C ASP A 560 -18.00 9.56 10.79
N GLN A 561 -19.04 9.06 10.13
CA GLN A 561 -20.31 8.65 10.75
C GLN A 561 -20.93 7.46 10.03
N VAL A 562 -21.79 6.74 10.74
CA VAL A 562 -22.60 5.66 10.18
C VAL A 562 -23.97 6.22 9.83
N ASP A 563 -24.38 6.01 8.59
CA ASP A 563 -25.75 6.18 8.16
C ASP A 563 -26.50 4.83 8.28
N TYR A 564 -27.29 4.74 9.35
CA TYR A 564 -28.11 3.57 9.65
C TYR A 564 -29.42 3.52 8.83
N GLU A 565 -29.74 4.53 8.01
CA GLU A 565 -30.97 4.51 7.20
C GLU A 565 -30.97 3.39 6.16
N MET A 566 -29.79 2.96 5.71
CA MET A 566 -29.61 1.87 4.74
C MET A 566 -29.31 0.51 5.37
N GLN A 567 -29.44 0.39 6.69
CA GLN A 567 -29.23 -0.87 7.38
C GLN A 567 -30.18 -1.95 6.81
N ARG A 568 -29.64 -3.12 6.49
CA ARG A 568 -30.39 -4.21 5.84
C ARG A 568 -31.11 -5.06 6.88
N ASP A 569 -32.25 -4.58 7.34
CA ASP A 569 -33.11 -5.30 8.29
C ASP A 569 -34.06 -6.31 7.60
N GLU A 570 -34.22 -6.21 6.28
CA GLU A 570 -35.04 -7.09 5.44
C GLU A 570 -34.17 -8.00 4.55
N PRO A 571 -34.72 -9.10 4.00
CA PRO A 571 -34.01 -9.94 3.04
C PRO A 571 -33.50 -9.14 1.82
N PHE A 572 -32.26 -9.38 1.42
CA PHE A 572 -31.58 -8.64 0.35
C PHE A 572 -30.79 -9.57 -0.58
N ASP A 573 -30.37 -9.04 -1.73
CA ASP A 573 -29.60 -9.78 -2.72
C ASP A 573 -28.22 -10.15 -2.18
N CYS A 574 -27.88 -11.44 -2.20
CA CYS A 574 -26.58 -11.93 -1.75
C CYS A 574 -25.41 -11.37 -2.57
N ALA A 575 -25.64 -10.87 -3.79
CA ALA A 575 -24.62 -10.19 -4.58
C ALA A 575 -24.13 -8.87 -3.99
N GLU A 576 -24.86 -8.29 -3.02
CA GLU A 576 -24.39 -7.11 -2.29
C GLU A 576 -23.33 -7.44 -1.23
N LEU A 577 -23.20 -8.71 -0.82
CA LEU A 577 -22.28 -9.13 0.24
C LEU A 577 -21.23 -10.14 -0.22
N PHE A 578 -21.55 -10.97 -1.21
CA PHE A 578 -20.68 -12.03 -1.70
C PHE A 578 -20.20 -11.75 -3.13
N SER A 579 -18.98 -12.19 -3.43
CA SER A 579 -18.37 -12.05 -4.77
C SER A 579 -19.20 -12.72 -5.86
N GLU A 580 -19.02 -12.27 -7.11
CA GLU A 580 -19.70 -12.84 -8.28
C GLU A 580 -19.53 -14.38 -8.36
N GLU A 581 -18.32 -14.90 -8.14
CA GLU A 581 -18.05 -16.34 -8.13
C GLU A 581 -18.90 -17.09 -7.07
N SER A 582 -19.09 -16.47 -5.91
CA SER A 582 -19.86 -17.07 -4.81
C SER A 582 -21.36 -17.01 -5.09
N THR A 583 -21.85 -15.90 -5.63
CA THR A 583 -23.26 -15.74 -6.00
C THR A 583 -23.67 -16.72 -7.11
N TRP A 584 -22.77 -17.02 -8.05
CA TRP A 584 -22.99 -18.05 -9.07
C TRP A 584 -23.26 -19.44 -8.45
N LYS A 585 -22.57 -19.77 -7.36
CA LYS A 585 -22.77 -21.04 -6.62
C LYS A 585 -24.01 -21.02 -5.74
N LEU A 586 -24.28 -19.88 -5.09
CA LEU A 586 -25.41 -19.71 -4.16
C LEU A 586 -26.77 -19.61 -4.88
N GLY A 587 -26.79 -19.16 -6.13
CA GLY A 587 -28.00 -18.94 -6.92
C GLY A 587 -28.34 -17.45 -7.08
N GLN A 588 -29.29 -17.15 -7.96
CA GLN A 588 -29.69 -15.78 -8.30
C GLN A 588 -30.86 -15.31 -7.43
N TRP A 589 -30.91 -14.01 -7.15
CA TRP A 589 -32.06 -13.34 -6.57
C TRP A 589 -33.26 -13.38 -7.54
N PRO A 590 -34.51 -13.57 -7.08
CA PRO A 590 -34.99 -13.59 -5.69
C PRO A 590 -35.06 -14.99 -5.04
N ASP A 591 -34.63 -16.04 -5.75
CA ASP A 591 -34.73 -17.41 -5.27
C ASP A 591 -33.72 -17.69 -4.14
N THR A 592 -32.56 -17.03 -4.19
CA THR A 592 -31.57 -17.02 -3.11
C THR A 592 -31.60 -15.66 -2.40
N GLN A 593 -31.70 -15.67 -1.06
CA GLN A 593 -31.88 -14.45 -0.26
C GLN A 593 -30.94 -14.42 0.94
N CYS A 594 -30.29 -13.28 1.16
CA CYS A 594 -29.46 -13.04 2.34
C CYS A 594 -30.25 -12.27 3.39
N LEU A 595 -30.10 -12.65 4.66
CA LEU A 595 -30.77 -12.00 5.79
C LEU A 595 -29.83 -11.95 6.99
N TRP A 596 -29.71 -10.77 7.60
CA TRP A 596 -29.05 -10.62 8.88
C TRP A 596 -29.94 -11.17 10.01
N ARG A 597 -29.43 -12.17 10.73
CA ARG A 597 -30.10 -12.72 11.94
C ARG A 597 -29.66 -11.98 13.20
N SER A 598 -28.44 -11.48 13.19
CA SER A 598 -27.86 -10.64 14.24
C SER A 598 -26.78 -9.76 13.62
N ASN A 599 -26.13 -8.90 14.42
CA ASN A 599 -25.03 -8.07 13.93
C ASN A 599 -23.81 -8.90 13.49
N SER A 600 -23.73 -10.19 13.82
CA SER A 600 -22.60 -11.05 13.50
C SER A 600 -23.00 -12.34 12.77
N GLU A 601 -24.26 -12.46 12.32
CA GLU A 601 -24.76 -13.68 11.67
C GLU A 601 -25.59 -13.33 10.44
N VAL A 602 -25.19 -13.90 9.29
CA VAL A 602 -25.95 -13.88 8.04
C VAL A 602 -26.47 -15.28 7.76
N ARG A 603 -27.76 -15.35 7.45
CA ARG A 603 -28.39 -16.55 6.90
C ARG A 603 -28.64 -16.34 5.42
N ILE A 604 -28.15 -17.28 4.62
CA ILE A 604 -28.38 -17.36 3.18
C ILE A 604 -29.46 -18.42 2.97
N ASN A 605 -30.67 -18.03 2.58
CA ASN A 605 -31.68 -18.98 2.13
C ASN A 605 -31.38 -19.32 0.67
N ILE A 606 -31.22 -20.60 0.37
CA ILE A 606 -30.81 -21.09 -0.94
C ILE A 606 -32.00 -21.71 -1.68
N GLY A 607 -32.12 -21.36 -2.96
CA GLY A 607 -33.13 -21.92 -3.88
C GLY A 607 -32.68 -23.23 -4.52
N LEU A 608 -32.75 -23.32 -5.84
CA LEU A 608 -32.23 -24.47 -6.61
C LEU A 608 -30.70 -24.56 -6.45
N VAL A 609 -30.23 -25.67 -5.87
CA VAL A 609 -28.87 -25.82 -5.33
C VAL A 609 -27.80 -25.98 -6.41
N ASN A 610 -26.79 -25.10 -6.41
CA ASN A 610 -25.52 -25.29 -7.13
C ASN A 610 -24.29 -25.39 -6.19
N ILE A 611 -24.50 -25.28 -4.87
CA ILE A 611 -23.43 -25.24 -3.86
C ILE A 611 -23.36 -26.56 -3.06
N SER A 612 -22.15 -27.07 -2.85
CA SER A 612 -21.87 -28.34 -2.17
C SER A 612 -21.02 -28.17 -0.90
N VAL A 613 -21.05 -29.16 -0.02
CA VAL A 613 -20.12 -29.24 1.12
C VAL A 613 -18.69 -29.31 0.59
N GLY A 614 -17.81 -28.45 1.10
CA GLY A 614 -16.42 -28.28 0.66
C GLY A 614 -16.20 -27.10 -0.27
N ASP A 615 -17.26 -26.52 -0.84
CA ASP A 615 -17.17 -25.32 -1.65
C ASP A 615 -16.81 -24.10 -0.79
N SER A 616 -16.13 -23.12 -1.38
CA SER A 616 -15.82 -21.85 -0.73
C SER A 616 -16.76 -20.75 -1.20
N ILE A 617 -17.22 -19.95 -0.25
CA ILE A 617 -17.90 -18.66 -0.48
C ILE A 617 -16.98 -17.52 -0.03
N PHE A 618 -16.90 -16.48 -0.84
CA PHE A 618 -16.02 -15.33 -0.66
C PHE A 618 -16.84 -14.05 -0.57
N LEU A 619 -16.47 -13.19 0.38
CA LEU A 619 -17.08 -11.88 0.58
C LEU A 619 -16.68 -10.94 -0.56
N LEU A 620 -17.60 -10.05 -0.92
CA LEU A 620 -17.32 -8.93 -1.81
C LEU A 620 -16.42 -7.92 -1.10
N GLN A 621 -15.45 -7.35 -1.81
CA GLN A 621 -14.60 -6.29 -1.27
C GLN A 621 -15.46 -5.07 -0.93
N ASP A 622 -15.09 -4.36 0.15
CA ASP A 622 -15.75 -3.12 0.59
C ASP A 622 -17.26 -3.22 0.90
N ALA A 623 -17.77 -4.44 1.13
CA ALA A 623 -19.19 -4.67 1.39
C ALA A 623 -19.56 -4.72 2.89
N LEU A 624 -18.62 -5.10 3.76
CA LEU A 624 -18.93 -5.39 5.16
C LEU A 624 -17.89 -4.82 6.12
N TYR A 625 -18.35 -4.11 7.15
CA TYR A 625 -17.49 -3.46 8.14
C TYR A 625 -17.96 -3.75 9.57
N ALA A 626 -17.07 -3.61 10.55
CA ALA A 626 -17.41 -3.73 11.96
C ALA A 626 -18.14 -2.48 12.47
N VAL A 627 -18.95 -2.66 13.52
CA VAL A 627 -19.51 -1.52 14.26
C VAL A 627 -18.36 -0.71 14.91
N PRO A 628 -18.30 0.62 14.71
CA PRO A 628 -17.24 1.44 15.30
C PRO A 628 -17.31 1.48 16.82
N VAL A 629 -16.15 1.54 17.48
CA VAL A 629 -16.02 1.56 18.94
C VAL A 629 -15.13 2.72 19.35
N GLY A 630 -15.68 3.67 20.12
CA GLY A 630 -14.91 4.82 20.60
C GLY A 630 -14.36 5.72 19.48
N GLY A 631 -15.08 5.83 18.35
CA GLY A 631 -14.64 6.60 17.16
C GLY A 631 -13.58 5.90 16.31
N GLN A 632 -13.25 4.64 16.64
CA GLN A 632 -12.37 3.78 15.86
C GLN A 632 -13.21 2.92 14.92
N TRP A 633 -12.75 2.73 13.69
CA TRP A 633 -13.44 1.90 12.70
C TRP A 633 -12.64 0.62 12.41
N SER A 634 -13.18 -0.26 11.56
CA SER A 634 -12.47 -1.44 11.03
C SER A 634 -12.33 -1.39 9.50
N PRO A 635 -11.30 -2.00 8.90
CA PRO A 635 -11.29 -2.24 7.46
C PRO A 635 -12.49 -3.11 7.05
N ALA A 636 -12.77 -3.12 5.75
CA ALA A 636 -13.75 -4.03 5.17
C ALA A 636 -13.33 -5.49 5.39
N ALA A 637 -14.31 -6.36 5.60
CA ALA A 637 -14.12 -7.80 5.63
C ALA A 637 -13.63 -8.28 4.25
N SER A 638 -12.71 -9.23 4.24
CA SER A 638 -12.22 -9.86 3.01
C SER A 638 -11.95 -11.35 3.24
N GLY A 639 -11.82 -12.10 2.14
CA GLY A 639 -11.58 -13.53 2.17
C GLY A 639 -12.84 -14.37 2.05
N GLY A 640 -12.73 -15.64 2.40
CA GLY A 640 -13.82 -16.60 2.23
C GLY A 640 -13.80 -17.71 3.26
N VAL A 641 -14.87 -18.48 3.26
CA VAL A 641 -15.12 -19.56 4.21
C VAL A 641 -15.61 -20.79 3.47
N GLN A 642 -15.15 -21.97 3.90
CA GLN A 642 -15.62 -23.23 3.36
C GLN A 642 -17.00 -23.57 3.91
N VAL A 643 -17.85 -24.10 3.05
CA VAL A 643 -19.16 -24.63 3.42
C VAL A 643 -18.99 -26.04 3.98
N ALA A 644 -19.50 -26.26 5.19
CA ALA A 644 -19.50 -27.53 5.88
C ALA A 644 -20.92 -28.09 6.04
N ALA A 645 -20.98 -29.38 6.36
CA ALA A 645 -22.20 -30.05 6.76
C ALA A 645 -22.80 -29.41 8.04
N PRO A 646 -24.11 -29.63 8.29
CA PRO A 646 -24.76 -29.29 9.55
C PRO A 646 -24.02 -29.89 10.76
N ASP A 647 -24.03 -29.18 11.89
CA ASP A 647 -23.41 -29.63 13.15
C ASP A 647 -24.29 -29.27 14.34
N PRO A 648 -24.85 -30.25 15.06
CA PRO A 648 -24.64 -31.69 14.85
C PRO A 648 -25.27 -32.19 13.54
N LEU A 649 -24.62 -33.17 12.90
CA LEU A 649 -25.26 -33.95 11.86
C LEU A 649 -26.11 -35.01 12.56
N GLU A 650 -27.42 -34.78 12.63
CA GLU A 650 -28.34 -35.74 13.26
C GLU A 650 -28.54 -36.95 12.36
N GLU A 651 -28.60 -38.14 12.96
CA GLU A 651 -28.93 -39.37 12.23
C GLU A 651 -30.38 -39.29 11.70
N PRO A 652 -30.65 -39.74 10.46
CA PRO A 652 -32.01 -39.74 9.94
C PRO A 652 -32.91 -40.60 10.81
N VAL A 653 -33.99 -40.02 11.32
CA VAL A 653 -34.99 -40.76 12.11
C VAL A 653 -35.93 -41.48 11.15
N ILE A 654 -35.84 -42.81 11.14
CA ILE A 654 -36.73 -43.69 10.41
C ILE A 654 -37.99 -43.88 11.25
N ILE A 655 -39.13 -43.34 10.81
CA ILE A 655 -40.43 -43.60 11.43
C ILE A 655 -41.17 -44.61 10.56
N PRO A 656 -41.16 -45.92 10.90
CA PRO A 656 -41.95 -46.89 10.16
C PRO A 656 -43.43 -46.64 10.43
N THR A 657 -44.19 -46.37 9.38
CA THR A 657 -45.65 -46.28 9.45
C THR A 657 -46.27 -47.56 8.85
N GLY A 658 -47.27 -48.12 9.53
CA GLY A 658 -47.86 -49.40 9.12
C GLY A 658 -48.81 -50.01 10.17
N SER A 659 -49.47 -51.11 9.78
CA SER A 659 -50.38 -51.83 10.69
C SER A 659 -49.62 -52.43 11.87
N ARG A 660 -50.05 -52.13 13.10
CA ARG A 660 -49.55 -52.78 14.35
C ARG A 660 -50.01 -54.24 14.50
N LYS A 661 -50.87 -54.74 13.59
CA LYS A 661 -51.32 -56.13 13.54
C LYS A 661 -50.78 -56.76 12.27
N ILE A 662 -49.84 -57.68 12.45
CA ILE A 662 -49.21 -58.48 11.39
C ILE A 662 -49.72 -59.91 11.58
N ASP A 663 -50.47 -60.44 10.62
CA ASP A 663 -50.85 -61.85 10.60
C ASP A 663 -49.92 -62.65 9.67
N GLN A 664 -49.88 -63.97 9.83
CA GLN A 664 -48.98 -64.86 9.10
C GLN A 664 -49.29 -64.94 7.59
N CYS A 665 -50.45 -64.46 7.15
CA CYS A 665 -50.98 -64.67 5.80
C CYS A 665 -51.01 -63.40 4.95
N THR A 666 -50.78 -62.22 5.54
CA THR A 666 -50.91 -60.92 4.87
C THR A 666 -49.53 -60.31 4.62
N PRO A 667 -49.13 -60.04 3.36
CA PRO A 667 -47.91 -59.29 3.08
C PRO A 667 -48.01 -57.89 3.68
N VAL A 668 -47.18 -57.59 4.69
CA VAL A 668 -47.10 -56.25 5.26
C VAL A 668 -46.08 -55.44 4.47
N ARG A 669 -46.53 -54.34 3.87
CA ARG A 669 -45.67 -53.29 3.36
C ARG A 669 -45.49 -52.27 4.48
N LEU A 670 -44.25 -52.08 4.92
CA LEU A 670 -43.90 -50.97 5.79
C LEU A 670 -43.47 -49.82 4.88
N GLU A 671 -44.22 -48.74 4.94
CA GLU A 671 -43.88 -47.50 4.24
C GLU A 671 -43.20 -46.61 5.28
N VAL A 672 -41.91 -46.40 5.06
CA VAL A 672 -41.12 -45.52 5.92
C VAL A 672 -41.19 -44.15 5.29
N ASP A 673 -41.82 -43.22 5.99
CA ASP A 673 -41.67 -41.80 5.69
C ASP A 673 -40.42 -41.33 6.43
N SER A 674 -39.45 -40.75 5.72
CA SER A 674 -38.29 -40.13 6.35
C SER A 674 -38.65 -38.67 6.61
N ASP A 675 -38.66 -38.24 7.88
CA ASP A 675 -38.94 -36.84 8.24
C ASP A 675 -37.84 -35.86 7.78
N LEU A 676 -36.75 -36.36 7.18
CA LEU A 676 -35.60 -35.58 6.70
C LEU A 676 -35.18 -36.07 5.31
N ASP A 677 -35.98 -35.74 4.28
CA ASP A 677 -35.71 -35.74 2.83
C ASP A 677 -34.96 -36.93 2.17
N GLY A 678 -34.76 -38.03 2.89
CA GLY A 678 -33.93 -39.18 2.53
C GLY A 678 -34.63 -40.27 1.74
N GLY A 679 -35.64 -39.95 0.92
CA GLY A 679 -36.30 -40.88 -0.01
C GLY A 679 -37.11 -42.01 0.63
N LEU A 680 -38.08 -42.54 -0.14
CA LEU A 680 -38.95 -43.64 0.30
C LEU A 680 -38.25 -45.00 0.12
N ALA A 681 -37.85 -45.63 1.22
CA ALA A 681 -37.38 -47.01 1.21
C ALA A 681 -38.55 -47.99 1.44
N ILE A 682 -38.79 -48.90 0.49
CA ILE A 682 -39.80 -49.96 0.61
C ILE A 682 -39.16 -51.21 1.22
N TRP A 683 -39.62 -51.60 2.41
CA TRP A 683 -39.15 -52.82 3.08
C TRP A 683 -40.17 -53.95 2.94
N ASN A 684 -39.71 -55.12 2.48
CA ASN A 684 -40.52 -56.34 2.46
C ASN A 684 -40.30 -57.11 3.76
N TRP A 685 -41.39 -57.42 4.45
CA TRP A 685 -41.33 -58.20 5.67
C TRP A 685 -41.31 -59.71 5.37
N GLN A 686 -40.48 -60.48 6.07
CA GLN A 686 -40.46 -61.95 6.02
C GLN A 686 -40.53 -62.50 7.45
N TRP A 687 -41.50 -63.37 7.71
CA TRP A 687 -41.61 -64.09 8.98
C TRP A 687 -40.46 -65.11 9.09
N ILE A 688 -39.69 -65.07 10.17
CA ILE A 688 -38.70 -66.10 10.52
C ILE A 688 -39.27 -66.91 11.68
N GLU A 689 -39.65 -68.16 11.43
CA GLU A 689 -40.11 -69.07 12.50
C GLU A 689 -38.94 -69.44 13.41
N GLY A 690 -39.09 -69.19 14.71
CA GLY A 690 -38.18 -69.70 15.74
C GLY A 690 -37.12 -68.71 16.22
N THR A 691 -37.54 -67.73 17.02
CA THR A 691 -36.78 -67.22 18.18
C THR A 691 -37.70 -66.31 19.00
N GLU A 692 -38.33 -66.88 20.04
CA GLU A 692 -38.85 -66.08 21.16
C GLU A 692 -37.64 -65.56 21.96
N GLY A 693 -37.14 -64.39 21.59
CA GLY A 693 -36.32 -63.55 22.44
C GLY A 693 -37.21 -62.47 23.04
N ALA A 694 -37.24 -62.37 24.36
CA ALA A 694 -38.15 -61.54 25.14
C ALA A 694 -38.35 -60.10 24.61
N PRO A 695 -39.56 -59.51 24.79
CA PRO A 695 -39.80 -58.10 24.47
C PRO A 695 -38.92 -57.23 25.37
N ASN A 696 -38.09 -56.38 24.76
CA ASN A 696 -37.39 -55.34 25.51
C ASN A 696 -38.38 -54.18 25.76
N PRO A 697 -38.60 -53.78 27.02
CA PRO A 697 -39.35 -52.58 27.36
C PRO A 697 -38.43 -51.35 27.33
N GLU A 698 -39.01 -50.22 26.88
CA GLU A 698 -38.46 -48.86 26.70
C GLU A 698 -37.68 -48.59 25.42
#